data_AF-A0A6N8X6Y3-F1
#
_entry.id   AF-A0A6N8X6Y3-F1
#
_cell.length_a   1.000
_cell.length_b   1.000
_cell.length_c   1.000
_cell.angle_alpha   90.00
_cell.angle_beta   90.00
_cell.angle_gamma   90.00
#
_symmetry.space_group_name_H-M   'P 1'
#
loop_
_entity.id
_entity.type
_entity.pdbx_description
1 polymer ?
#
loop_
_entity_poly.entity_id
_entity_poly.type
_entity_poly.pdbx_seq_one_letter_code
_entity_poly.pdbx_strand_id
1 'polypeptide(L)'
;MTKSLAVVAAGAAVVQLAVAAGTATAPQPAGAEARRAAAATWLADGDAPWAPGDLRPAANEDLVQEYCVPCHNERRLLGNMSLEEFDAADPAANAPIAEKMIRKLRAGMMPPPGQARPPEDEVIAFVMGLEEKLDAAAALRPNPGSRSFQRLNRAEYAAAIRDLLGIEIDASAYLPGETMSGGFDNIADVQNLSATLLESYLTAASEVSRLALGDARATPSEATYEVSRYAEQREHVPGAPFGTRGGISVLHNFVADGEYFFRLAFQHESTGNFFGQTAPFDEEIEVSIDGERVALIPLDRWMHRQDPNGVEVVTERIPVTAGPHRVSAAFIKVTEGPVEDLTSPHEWSLADKKIGYSYGITGVPHLRDLTIGGPYDITGVTRTPAWERVMTCRPATVAEEPECARRIIYELGTRGFRRPVAEPEIEGLMGLYEQGYAEGGFDIGVRTALQGILASPDFIFRFEEAARGSAGPGGMRPISDVALASRLSFFLWGSAPDEGLIEIAAGGGLSQPDIFEAQVDRMLADPRADALGTRFAAQWLRLQDLDKVHPDALRYPDFYEQLAHDMRHETETFFNALVRDGGTLPDFLTADFSYMNERLARHYGIPGVAGEHFRRVEYTEEARRGILGHGSFLTLTSHANRTSPVLRGKWVMEVLLG
;
A
#
# COMPACT_ATOMS: atom_id res chain seq x y z
N MET A 1 -78.36 -13.76 -22.58
CA MET A 1 -78.28 -13.49 -21.13
C MET A 1 -76.82 -13.22 -20.80
N THR A 2 -76.53 -11.97 -20.39
CA THR A 2 -75.32 -11.38 -19.75
C THR A 2 -74.06 -12.27 -19.64
N LYS A 3 -72.83 -11.89 -20.01
CA LYS A 3 -72.10 -10.61 -20.21
C LYS A 3 -70.85 -10.95 -21.06
N SER A 4 -70.30 -10.00 -21.84
CA SER A 4 -68.83 -9.75 -21.90
C SER A 4 -68.43 -8.60 -22.83
N LEU A 5 -67.59 -7.73 -22.24
CA LEU A 5 -66.54 -6.83 -22.73
C LEU A 5 -66.66 -6.17 -24.12
N ALA A 6 -66.75 -4.83 -24.10
CA ALA A 6 -66.40 -3.96 -25.21
C ALA A 6 -65.18 -3.11 -24.85
N VAL A 7 -64.25 -3.09 -25.81
CA VAL A 7 -62.98 -2.35 -25.86
C VAL A 7 -63.24 -0.84 -25.92
N VAL A 8 -62.50 -0.05 -25.13
CA VAL A 8 -62.34 1.40 -25.35
C VAL A 8 -60.87 1.76 -25.20
N ALA A 9 -60.30 2.31 -26.27
CA ALA A 9 -58.98 2.88 -26.35
C ALA A 9 -58.93 4.24 -25.62
N ALA A 10 -57.87 4.49 -24.85
CA ALA A 10 -57.56 5.79 -24.28
C ALA A 10 -56.08 6.09 -24.52
N GLY A 11 -55.83 7.23 -25.18
CA GLY A 11 -54.50 7.70 -25.56
C GLY A 11 -53.65 8.09 -24.36
N ALA A 12 -52.36 7.78 -24.46
CA ALA A 12 -51.35 8.16 -23.49
C ALA A 12 -51.03 9.65 -23.59
N ALA A 13 -51.28 10.39 -22.51
CA ALA A 13 -50.76 11.72 -22.28
C ALA A 13 -49.37 11.60 -21.63
N VAL A 14 -48.35 12.12 -22.31
CA VAL A 14 -46.98 12.25 -21.80
C VAL A 14 -46.95 13.42 -20.83
N VAL A 15 -46.81 13.12 -19.54
CA VAL A 15 -46.50 14.12 -18.51
C VAL A 15 -44.98 14.25 -18.45
N GLN A 16 -44.46 15.38 -18.94
CA GLN A 16 -43.07 15.79 -18.71
C GLN A 16 -42.94 16.26 -17.26
N LEU A 17 -42.33 15.45 -16.39
CA LEU A 17 -41.75 15.93 -15.14
C LEU A 17 -40.41 16.57 -15.45
N ALA A 18 -40.34 17.89 -15.33
CA ALA A 18 -39.09 18.62 -15.28
C ALA A 18 -38.37 18.30 -13.94
N VAL A 19 -37.30 17.51 -14.01
CA VAL A 19 -36.35 17.35 -12.91
C VAL A 19 -35.47 18.60 -12.91
N ALA A 20 -35.65 19.46 -11.91
CA ALA A 20 -34.69 20.52 -11.61
C ALA A 20 -33.43 19.87 -11.05
N ALA A 21 -32.41 19.70 -11.90
CA ALA A 21 -31.07 19.33 -11.47
C ALA A 21 -30.45 20.54 -10.75
N GLY A 22 -30.56 20.56 -9.42
CA GLY A 22 -29.74 21.41 -8.58
C GLY A 22 -28.31 20.88 -8.61
N THR A 23 -27.44 21.55 -9.35
CA THR A 23 -25.99 21.34 -9.26
C THR A 23 -25.53 21.80 -7.88
N ALA A 24 -25.44 20.86 -6.93
CA ALA A 24 -24.67 21.06 -5.72
C ALA A 24 -23.20 21.15 -6.13
N THR A 25 -22.70 22.37 -6.29
CA THR A 25 -21.27 22.65 -6.37
C THR A 25 -20.62 22.12 -5.10
N ALA A 26 -19.74 21.13 -5.26
CA ALA A 26 -18.84 20.69 -4.20
C ALA A 26 -18.09 21.90 -3.61
N PRO A 27 -17.87 21.96 -2.29
CA PRO A 27 -17.08 23.03 -1.71
C PRO A 27 -15.67 22.96 -2.30
N GLN A 28 -15.17 24.10 -2.78
CA GLN A 28 -13.76 24.23 -3.17
C GLN A 28 -12.88 23.97 -1.92
N PRO A 29 -11.78 23.21 -2.05
CA PRO A 29 -10.84 23.07 -0.95
C PRO A 29 -10.31 24.46 -0.55
N ALA A 30 -10.26 24.70 0.76
CA ALA A 30 -9.71 25.94 1.30
C ALA A 30 -8.26 26.13 0.80
N GLY A 31 -7.95 27.31 0.27
CA GLY A 31 -6.61 27.63 -0.25
C GLY A 31 -5.53 27.53 0.83
N ALA A 32 -4.28 27.38 0.41
CA ALA A 32 -3.12 27.21 1.29
C ALA A 32 -3.02 28.27 2.41
N GLU A 33 -3.41 29.53 2.15
CA GLU A 33 -3.50 30.58 3.17
C GLU A 33 -4.54 30.29 4.26
N ALA A 34 -5.69 29.72 3.93
CA ALA A 34 -6.72 29.35 4.91
C ALA A 34 -6.30 28.12 5.73
N ARG A 35 -5.54 27.19 5.14
CA ARG A 35 -4.96 26.04 5.85
C ARG A 35 -3.83 26.47 6.79
N ARG A 36 -2.94 27.37 6.33
CA ARG A 36 -1.91 28.00 7.18
C ARG A 36 -2.53 28.86 8.27
N ALA A 37 -3.58 29.61 7.95
CA ALA A 37 -4.34 30.37 8.94
C ALA A 37 -4.96 29.42 9.96
N ALA A 38 -5.67 28.36 9.58
CA ALA A 38 -6.26 27.41 10.53
C ALA A 38 -5.19 26.72 11.42
N ALA A 39 -4.04 26.32 10.86
CA ALA A 39 -2.93 25.76 11.62
C ALA A 39 -2.27 26.79 12.56
N ALA A 40 -2.10 28.03 12.10
CA ALA A 40 -1.56 29.13 12.90
C ALA A 40 -2.56 29.62 13.97
N THR A 41 -3.85 29.56 13.68
CA THR A 41 -4.92 29.91 14.62
C THR A 41 -5.01 28.84 15.71
N TRP A 42 -4.76 27.56 15.42
CA TRP A 42 -4.74 26.52 16.46
C TRP A 42 -3.49 26.57 17.33
N LEU A 43 -2.32 26.93 16.77
CA LEU A 43 -1.12 27.26 17.56
C LEU A 43 -1.32 28.50 18.45
N ALA A 44 -2.26 29.39 18.09
CA ALA A 44 -2.56 30.61 18.82
C ALA A 44 -3.77 30.50 19.78
N ASP A 45 -4.77 29.66 19.46
CA ASP A 45 -6.03 29.45 20.20
C ASP A 45 -5.98 28.22 21.11
N GLY A 46 -4.83 27.56 21.21
CA GLY A 46 -4.52 26.78 22.39
C GLY A 46 -4.46 27.72 23.59
N ASP A 47 -5.60 27.96 24.23
CA ASP A 47 -5.69 28.51 25.59
C ASP A 47 -4.94 27.55 26.53
N ALA A 48 -3.61 27.66 26.51
CA ALA A 48 -2.74 27.13 27.54
C ALA A 48 -3.07 27.90 28.82
N PRO A 49 -3.62 27.28 29.88
CA PRO A 49 -3.94 27.99 31.12
C PRO A 49 -2.70 28.49 31.87
N TRP A 50 -1.51 28.26 31.33
CA TRP A 50 -0.23 28.53 31.96
C TRP A 50 0.55 29.46 31.02
N ALA A 51 0.58 30.75 31.37
CA ALA A 51 1.57 31.64 30.79
C ALA A 51 2.96 31.14 31.23
N PRO A 52 3.99 31.12 30.36
CA PRO A 52 5.34 30.78 30.76
C PRO A 52 5.86 31.87 31.70
N GLY A 53 5.63 31.68 32.99
CA GLY A 53 6.15 32.53 34.04
C GLY A 53 7.58 32.10 34.36
N ASP A 54 8.54 32.99 34.11
CA ASP A 54 9.91 33.05 34.67
C ASP A 54 10.41 31.77 35.37
N LEU A 55 10.68 30.72 34.60
CA LEU A 55 11.31 29.50 35.11
C LEU A 55 12.81 29.76 35.32
N ARG A 56 13.22 29.88 36.58
CA ARG A 56 14.62 30.08 36.98
C ARG A 56 15.42 28.77 36.85
N PRO A 57 16.69 28.81 36.40
CA PRO A 57 17.55 27.63 36.25
C PRO A 57 17.66 26.74 37.49
N ALA A 58 17.61 27.30 38.70
CA ALA A 58 17.75 26.54 39.95
C ALA A 58 16.58 25.59 40.23
N ALA A 59 15.33 25.99 39.92
CA ALA A 59 14.16 25.17 40.20
C ALA A 59 14.08 23.93 39.29
N ASN A 60 14.54 24.08 38.03
CA ASN A 60 14.58 22.99 37.07
C ASN A 60 15.68 21.97 37.40
N GLU A 61 16.82 22.44 37.92
CA GLU A 61 17.91 21.56 38.36
C GLU A 61 17.51 20.78 39.62
N ASP A 62 16.85 21.44 40.58
CA ASP A 62 16.35 20.79 41.80
C ASP A 62 15.38 19.64 41.46
N LEU A 63 14.50 19.81 40.47
CA LEU A 63 13.59 18.75 39.99
C LEU A 63 14.35 17.52 39.45
N VAL A 64 15.39 17.73 38.64
CA VAL A 64 16.20 16.63 38.09
C VAL A 64 16.93 15.90 39.21
N GLN A 65 17.55 16.65 40.12
CA GLN A 65 18.33 16.09 41.23
C GLN A 65 17.45 15.34 42.25
N GLU A 66 16.23 15.84 42.52
CA GLU A 66 15.31 15.23 43.48
C GLU A 66 14.58 14.01 42.91
N TYR A 67 14.06 14.10 41.68
CA TYR A 67 13.13 13.09 41.14
C TYR A 67 13.76 12.14 40.13
N CYS A 68 14.86 12.52 39.46
CA CYS A 68 15.46 11.74 38.38
C CYS A 68 16.76 11.06 38.80
N VAL A 69 17.70 11.82 39.37
CA VAL A 69 19.04 11.36 39.76
C VAL A 69 19.06 10.19 40.76
N PRO A 70 18.10 10.02 41.70
CA PRO A 70 18.11 8.85 42.59
C PRO A 70 18.07 7.51 41.85
N CYS A 71 17.55 7.49 40.62
CA CYS A 71 17.49 6.32 39.75
C CYS A 71 18.49 6.38 38.59
N HIS A 72 18.65 7.55 37.97
CA HIS A 72 19.51 7.78 36.81
C HIS A 72 20.84 8.42 37.22
N ASN A 73 21.70 7.63 37.88
CA ASN A 73 23.05 8.03 38.30
C ASN A 73 24.09 7.00 37.85
N GLU A 74 25.38 7.34 37.93
CA GLU A 74 26.47 6.45 37.51
C GLU A 74 26.47 5.09 38.24
N ARG A 75 25.91 5.03 39.46
CA ARG A 75 25.89 3.80 40.25
C ARG A 75 24.74 2.86 39.90
N ARG A 76 23.52 3.38 39.77
CA ARG A 76 22.32 2.58 39.49
C ARG A 76 22.09 2.41 37.99
N LEU A 77 22.41 3.43 37.21
CA LEU A 77 22.37 3.47 35.75
C LEU A 77 21.05 2.92 35.17
N LEU A 78 19.91 3.17 35.86
CA LEU A 78 18.62 2.67 35.40
C LEU A 78 18.28 3.30 34.05
N GLY A 79 17.81 2.48 33.10
CA GLY A 79 17.62 2.91 31.72
C GLY A 79 18.92 3.16 30.95
N ASN A 80 20.07 2.68 31.46
CA ASN A 80 21.40 2.84 30.88
C ASN A 80 21.76 4.32 30.63
N MET A 81 21.42 5.18 31.58
CA MET A 81 21.55 6.64 31.51
C MET A 81 21.86 7.21 32.89
N SER A 82 22.69 8.24 32.91
CA SER A 82 23.00 9.07 34.08
C SER A 82 22.57 10.51 33.81
N LEU A 83 22.01 11.14 34.82
CA LEU A 83 21.57 12.55 34.81
C LEU A 83 22.30 13.37 35.89
N GLU A 84 23.34 12.80 36.54
CA GLU A 84 24.10 13.51 37.58
C GLU A 84 24.79 14.78 37.06
N GLU A 85 25.21 14.77 35.80
CA GLU A 85 25.86 15.90 35.12
C GLU A 85 24.94 16.59 34.08
N PHE A 86 23.63 16.28 34.09
CA PHE A 86 22.69 16.90 33.16
C PHE A 86 22.38 18.34 33.59
N ASP A 87 22.68 19.32 32.73
CA ASP A 87 22.39 20.72 32.99
C ASP A 87 21.02 21.12 32.41
N ALA A 88 20.01 21.30 33.26
CA ALA A 88 18.69 21.75 32.82
C ALA A 88 18.68 23.22 32.33
N ALA A 89 19.74 23.98 32.60
CA ALA A 89 19.91 25.33 32.06
C ALA A 89 20.28 25.30 30.57
N ASP A 90 21.13 24.35 30.14
CA ASP A 90 21.57 24.12 28.76
C ASP A 90 21.25 22.70 28.27
N PRO A 91 19.97 22.35 28.06
CA PRO A 91 19.58 21.03 27.59
C PRO A 91 20.11 20.72 26.19
N ALA A 92 20.50 21.74 25.41
CA ALA A 92 21.05 21.57 24.07
C ALA A 92 22.47 20.98 24.09
N ALA A 93 23.22 21.13 25.19
CA ALA A 93 24.51 20.47 25.38
C ALA A 93 24.38 18.93 25.32
N ASN A 94 23.22 18.39 25.71
CA ASN A 94 22.89 16.98 25.59
C ASN A 94 21.46 16.76 25.07
N ALA A 95 21.17 17.33 23.90
CA ALA A 95 19.86 17.26 23.27
C ALA A 95 19.26 15.84 23.20
N PRO A 96 20.03 14.76 22.87
CA PRO A 96 19.48 13.40 22.85
C PRO A 96 18.93 12.91 24.20
N ILE A 97 19.51 13.34 25.32
CA ILE A 97 18.99 13.01 26.66
C ILE A 97 17.76 13.87 26.97
N ALA A 98 17.82 15.17 26.71
CA ALA A 98 16.71 16.09 26.95
C ALA A 98 15.44 15.66 26.18
N GLU A 99 15.58 15.28 24.91
CA GLU A 99 14.51 14.72 24.07
C GLU A 99 13.89 13.46 24.67
N LYS A 100 14.72 12.55 25.21
CA LYS A 100 14.22 11.35 25.90
C LYS A 100 13.46 11.70 27.17
N MET A 101 13.94 12.68 27.95
CA MET A 101 13.27 13.17 29.15
C MET A 101 11.90 13.74 28.78
N ILE A 102 11.84 14.66 27.81
CA ILE A 102 10.60 15.27 27.31
C ILE A 102 9.58 14.19 26.94
N ARG A 103 9.96 13.21 26.11
CA ARG A 103 9.05 12.12 25.69
C ARG A 103 8.52 11.32 26.87
N LYS A 104 9.38 10.93 27.81
CA LYS A 104 8.97 10.13 28.98
C LYS A 104 8.12 10.91 29.98
N LEU A 105 8.36 12.21 30.13
CA LEU A 105 7.59 13.10 30.99
C LEU A 105 6.23 13.45 30.38
N ARG A 106 6.17 13.80 29.08
CA ARG A 106 4.92 14.01 28.33
C ARG A 106 4.00 12.79 28.40
N ALA A 107 4.57 11.60 28.36
CA ALA A 107 3.82 10.34 28.46
C ALA A 107 3.50 9.90 29.90
N GLY A 108 3.90 10.67 30.94
CA GLY A 108 3.67 10.32 32.35
C GLY A 108 4.36 9.02 32.81
N MET A 109 5.32 8.54 32.03
CA MET A 109 6.06 7.29 32.29
C MET A 109 7.12 7.45 33.38
N MET A 110 7.57 8.68 33.63
CA MET A 110 8.57 9.01 34.63
C MET A 110 8.07 10.10 35.58
N PRO A 111 8.39 10.01 36.89
CA PRO A 111 8.93 8.85 37.60
C PRO A 111 7.98 7.62 37.56
N PRO A 112 8.47 6.37 37.64
CA PRO A 112 7.63 5.19 37.50
C PRO A 112 6.62 5.05 38.67
N PRO A 113 5.53 4.27 38.51
CA PRO A 113 4.54 4.07 39.56
C PRO A 113 5.17 3.62 40.88
N GLY A 114 4.75 4.24 41.99
CA GLY A 114 5.27 3.96 43.33
C GLY A 114 6.49 4.78 43.74
N GLN A 115 7.02 5.65 42.86
CA GLN A 115 8.02 6.65 43.22
C GLN A 115 7.39 8.01 43.54
N ALA A 116 8.13 8.85 44.25
CA ALA A 116 7.76 10.26 44.42
C ALA A 116 7.66 10.93 43.06
N ARG A 117 6.64 11.76 42.86
CA ARG A 117 6.39 12.49 41.61
C ARG A 117 6.24 13.98 41.93
N PRO A 118 6.79 14.87 41.09
CA PRO A 118 6.49 16.29 41.20
C PRO A 118 5.00 16.55 40.92
N PRO A 119 4.48 17.71 41.35
CA PRO A 119 3.20 18.23 40.88
C PRO A 119 3.11 18.25 39.34
N GLU A 120 1.91 18.01 38.81
CA GLU A 120 1.71 17.86 37.36
C GLU A 120 1.98 19.17 36.59
N ASP A 121 1.62 20.30 37.17
CA ASP A 121 1.90 21.64 36.66
C ASP A 121 3.41 21.93 36.60
N GLU A 122 4.19 21.47 37.60
CA GLU A 122 5.65 21.59 37.59
C GLU A 122 6.28 20.73 36.49
N VAL A 123 5.79 19.49 36.27
CA VAL A 123 6.26 18.63 35.17
C VAL A 123 5.96 19.27 33.82
N ILE A 124 4.75 19.79 33.61
CA ILE A 124 4.37 20.46 32.37
C ILE A 124 5.26 21.67 32.12
N ALA A 125 5.43 22.55 33.11
CA ALA A 125 6.27 23.73 33.00
C ALA A 125 7.74 23.38 32.69
N PHE A 126 8.28 22.36 33.37
CA PHE A 126 9.64 21.88 33.14
C PHE A 126 9.84 21.35 31.71
N VAL A 127 8.94 20.48 31.25
CA VAL A 127 8.99 19.93 29.89
C VAL A 127 8.94 21.04 28.85
N MET A 128 8.06 22.02 29.03
CA MET A 128 7.90 23.12 28.08
C MET A 128 9.10 24.05 28.05
N GLY A 129 9.74 24.28 29.20
CA GLY A 129 11.00 25.01 29.24
C GLY A 129 12.16 24.24 28.58
N LEU A 130 12.17 22.90 28.62
CA LEU A 130 13.15 22.10 27.87
C LEU A 130 12.89 22.18 26.37
N GLU A 131 11.64 22.01 25.93
CA GLU A 131 11.21 22.11 24.53
C GLU A 131 11.58 23.47 23.95
N GLU A 132 11.21 24.58 24.60
CA GLU A 132 11.51 25.94 24.12
C GLU A 132 13.01 26.18 23.93
N LYS A 133 13.84 25.71 24.88
CA LYS A 133 15.30 25.86 24.78
C LYS A 133 15.91 25.01 23.67
N LEU A 134 15.42 23.77 23.51
CA LEU A 134 15.87 22.90 22.43
C LEU A 134 15.46 23.48 21.07
N ASP A 135 14.24 23.98 20.94
CA ASP A 135 13.73 24.60 19.72
C ASP A 135 14.50 25.88 19.39
N ALA A 136 14.79 26.73 20.38
CA ALA A 136 15.62 27.92 20.20
C ALA A 136 17.06 27.56 19.77
N ALA A 137 17.65 26.52 20.38
CA ALA A 137 18.97 26.04 20.00
C ALA A 137 18.98 25.44 18.59
N ALA A 138 17.95 24.69 18.21
CA ALA A 138 17.78 24.09 16.89
C ALA A 138 17.54 25.17 15.81
N ALA A 139 16.83 26.25 16.12
CA ALA A 139 16.65 27.37 15.20
C ALA A 139 17.97 28.10 14.90
N LEU A 140 18.85 28.25 15.91
CA LEU A 140 20.17 28.88 15.76
C LEU A 140 21.18 27.97 15.07
N ARG A 141 21.13 26.67 15.34
CA ARG A 141 22.03 25.66 14.79
C ARG A 141 21.21 24.46 14.32
N PRO A 142 20.55 24.57 13.15
CA PRO A 142 19.79 23.45 12.61
C PRO A 142 20.69 22.24 12.44
N ASN A 143 20.17 21.06 12.78
CA ASN A 143 20.84 19.80 12.52
C ASN A 143 19.88 18.91 11.72
N PRO A 144 19.89 18.99 10.37
CA PRO A 144 19.03 18.16 9.54
C PRO A 144 19.42 16.67 9.55
N GLY A 145 20.47 16.31 10.30
CA GLY A 145 21.02 14.96 10.35
C GLY A 145 21.87 14.62 9.14
N SER A 146 22.21 13.34 9.02
CA SER A 146 22.82 12.76 7.83
C SER A 146 21.93 11.63 7.32
N ARG A 147 21.96 11.42 6.00
CA ARG A 147 21.27 10.31 5.35
C ARG A 147 22.29 9.45 4.63
N SER A 148 22.26 8.15 4.87
CA SER A 148 23.01 7.16 4.09
C SER A 148 22.39 7.00 2.69
N PHE A 149 23.03 6.22 1.82
CA PHE A 149 22.46 5.88 0.52
C PHE A 149 21.15 5.12 0.70
N GLN A 150 20.04 5.73 0.30
CA GLN A 150 18.74 5.09 0.29
C GLN A 150 18.56 4.34 -1.02
N ARG A 151 18.19 3.06 -0.96
CA ARG A 151 17.76 2.31 -2.15
C ARG A 151 16.23 2.26 -2.22
N LEU A 152 15.72 1.98 -3.40
CA LEU A 152 14.33 1.59 -3.54
C LEU A 152 14.09 0.31 -2.72
N ASN A 153 13.11 0.36 -1.83
CA ASN A 153 12.62 -0.86 -1.18
C ASN A 153 11.71 -1.65 -2.14
N ARG A 154 11.32 -2.88 -1.79
CA ARG A 154 10.44 -3.72 -2.65
C ARG A 154 9.23 -2.97 -3.23
N ALA A 155 8.50 -2.24 -2.39
CA ALA A 155 7.29 -1.53 -2.80
C ALA A 155 7.59 -0.27 -3.63
N GLU A 156 8.66 0.48 -3.31
CA GLU A 156 9.15 1.60 -4.11
C GLU A 156 9.65 1.13 -5.49
N TYR A 157 10.31 -0.03 -5.55
CA TYR A 157 10.77 -0.64 -6.80
C TYR A 157 9.58 -1.04 -7.69
N ALA A 158 8.59 -1.75 -7.14
CA ALA A 158 7.38 -2.10 -7.88
C ALA A 158 6.62 -0.86 -8.39
N ALA A 159 6.49 0.18 -7.55
CA ALA A 159 5.85 1.44 -7.95
C ALA A 159 6.64 2.16 -9.05
N ALA A 160 7.98 2.23 -8.93
CA ALA A 160 8.84 2.83 -9.96
C ALA A 160 8.75 2.08 -11.29
N ILE A 161 8.69 0.75 -11.28
CA ILE A 161 8.47 -0.07 -12.49
C ILE A 161 7.10 0.20 -13.11
N ARG A 162 6.04 0.23 -12.30
CA ARG A 162 4.69 0.54 -12.77
C ARG A 162 4.61 1.92 -13.40
N ASP A 163 5.23 2.93 -12.79
CA ASP A 163 5.15 4.30 -13.30
C ASP A 163 6.00 4.48 -14.59
N LEU A 164 7.16 3.82 -14.66
CA LEU A 164 8.06 3.84 -15.82
C LEU A 164 7.51 3.04 -17.00
N LEU A 165 7.04 1.81 -16.76
CA LEU A 165 6.73 0.81 -17.79
C LEU A 165 5.24 0.49 -17.91
N GLY A 166 4.41 0.86 -16.94
CA GLY A 166 2.97 0.57 -16.95
C GLY A 166 2.61 -0.87 -16.63
N ILE A 167 3.53 -1.65 -16.05
CA ILE A 167 3.31 -3.04 -15.65
C ILE A 167 3.35 -3.21 -14.14
N GLU A 168 2.49 -4.09 -13.63
CA GLU A 168 2.53 -4.52 -12.23
C GLU A 168 3.44 -5.74 -12.08
N ILE A 169 4.28 -5.73 -11.05
CA ILE A 169 5.20 -6.83 -10.75
C ILE A 169 5.11 -7.19 -9.27
N ASP A 170 5.31 -8.48 -8.97
CA ASP A 170 5.59 -8.92 -7.61
C ASP A 170 7.10 -8.77 -7.33
N ALA A 171 7.49 -7.68 -6.69
CA ALA A 171 8.88 -7.46 -6.31
C ALA A 171 9.42 -8.51 -5.32
N SER A 172 8.55 -9.23 -4.59
CA SER A 172 8.96 -10.26 -3.63
C SER A 172 9.50 -11.51 -4.30
N ALA A 173 9.14 -11.75 -5.58
CA ALA A 173 9.67 -12.84 -6.40
C ALA A 173 11.16 -12.66 -6.73
N TYR A 174 11.68 -11.43 -6.68
CA TYR A 174 13.05 -11.11 -7.10
C TYR A 174 13.94 -10.61 -5.95
N LEU A 175 13.39 -9.71 -5.12
CA LEU A 175 14.15 -9.01 -4.08
C LEU A 175 13.86 -9.64 -2.71
N PRO A 176 14.83 -9.73 -1.77
CA PRO A 176 14.61 -10.21 -0.41
C PRO A 176 13.82 -9.22 0.47
N GLY A 177 13.32 -9.70 1.61
CA GLY A 177 12.52 -8.89 2.55
C GLY A 177 13.31 -7.75 3.17
N GLU A 178 12.60 -6.68 3.50
CA GLU A 178 13.19 -5.47 4.07
C GLU A 178 13.40 -5.59 5.58
N THR A 179 14.48 -5.01 6.09
CA THR A 179 14.64 -4.80 7.54
C THR A 179 13.86 -3.56 7.93
N MET A 180 12.97 -3.70 8.92
CA MET A 180 12.21 -2.55 9.42
C MET A 180 13.00 -1.82 10.51
N SER A 181 13.04 -0.49 10.42
CA SER A 181 13.59 0.41 11.44
C SER A 181 12.52 1.43 11.83
N GLY A 182 12.29 1.61 13.13
CA GLY A 182 11.23 2.54 13.62
C GLY A 182 9.81 2.21 13.13
N GLY A 183 9.55 0.97 12.70
CA GLY A 183 8.26 0.56 12.12
C GLY A 183 8.15 0.76 10.60
N PHE A 184 9.17 1.29 9.94
CA PHE A 184 9.18 1.57 8.49
C PHE A 184 10.21 0.71 7.75
N ASP A 185 9.91 0.39 6.49
CA ASP A 185 10.74 -0.46 5.63
C ASP A 185 11.58 0.34 4.60
N ASN A 186 11.61 1.66 4.73
CA ASN A 186 12.29 2.58 3.81
C ASN A 186 13.27 3.52 4.53
N ILE A 187 13.74 3.16 5.72
CA ILE A 187 14.77 3.92 6.43
C ILE A 187 16.15 3.50 5.91
N ALA A 188 16.92 4.47 5.45
CA ALA A 188 18.21 4.24 4.79
C ALA A 188 19.29 3.61 5.69
N ASP A 189 19.16 3.70 7.01
CA ASP A 189 20.15 3.23 8.00
C ASP A 189 20.26 1.70 8.05
N VAL A 190 19.20 0.99 7.70
CA VAL A 190 19.11 -0.48 7.69
C VAL A 190 19.11 -1.08 6.28
N GLN A 191 19.24 -0.25 5.24
CA GLN A 191 19.20 -0.67 3.83
C GLN A 191 20.59 -1.03 3.26
N ASN A 192 21.30 -1.94 3.92
CA ASN A 192 22.61 -2.40 3.45
C ASN A 192 22.52 -3.15 2.10
N LEU A 193 23.54 -2.99 1.25
CA LEU A 193 23.68 -3.71 -0.01
C LEU A 193 24.60 -4.93 0.17
N SER A 194 24.09 -6.13 -0.14
CA SER A 194 24.88 -7.35 -0.23
C SER A 194 25.10 -7.75 -1.70
N ALA A 195 26.07 -8.62 -1.97
CA ALA A 195 26.29 -9.17 -3.31
C ALA A 195 25.04 -9.91 -3.83
N THR A 196 24.39 -10.71 -2.98
CA THR A 196 23.14 -11.41 -3.33
C THR A 196 22.01 -10.43 -3.67
N LEU A 197 21.89 -9.32 -2.94
CA LEU A 197 20.88 -8.31 -3.25
C LEU A 197 21.16 -7.64 -4.60
N LEU A 198 22.43 -7.40 -4.94
CA LEU A 198 22.80 -6.86 -6.25
C LEU A 198 22.46 -7.85 -7.39
N GLU A 199 22.75 -9.14 -7.22
CA GLU A 199 22.36 -10.19 -8.17
C GLU A 199 20.84 -10.27 -8.35
N SER A 200 20.08 -10.11 -7.27
CA SER A 200 18.61 -10.02 -7.30
C SER A 200 18.12 -8.83 -8.14
N TYR A 201 18.73 -7.65 -8.02
CA TYR A 201 18.37 -6.50 -8.87
C TYR A 201 18.70 -6.72 -10.35
N LEU A 202 19.84 -7.35 -10.65
CA LEU A 202 20.20 -7.69 -12.04
C LEU A 202 19.21 -8.69 -12.65
N THR A 203 18.80 -9.68 -11.86
CA THR A 203 17.78 -10.66 -12.25
C THR A 203 16.44 -9.97 -12.48
N ALA A 204 16.01 -9.12 -11.54
CA ALA A 204 14.78 -8.34 -11.66
C ALA A 204 14.80 -7.45 -12.92
N ALA A 205 15.90 -6.73 -13.17
CA ALA A 205 16.05 -5.89 -14.36
C ALA A 205 15.92 -6.69 -15.65
N SER A 206 16.50 -7.89 -15.71
CA SER A 206 16.39 -8.78 -16.88
C SER A 206 14.95 -9.24 -17.09
N GLU A 207 14.31 -9.79 -16.05
CA GLU A 207 12.93 -10.28 -16.14
C GLU A 207 11.93 -9.15 -16.45
N VAL A 208 12.03 -8.01 -15.77
CA VAL A 208 11.16 -6.86 -15.98
C VAL A 208 11.30 -6.29 -17.40
N SER A 209 12.51 -6.22 -17.95
CA SER A 209 12.71 -5.77 -19.33
C SER A 209 12.06 -6.71 -20.37
N ARG A 210 12.10 -8.03 -20.12
CA ARG A 210 11.38 -9.03 -20.93
C ARG A 210 9.87 -8.92 -20.77
N LEU A 211 9.39 -8.70 -19.55
CA LEU A 211 7.96 -8.51 -19.28
C LEU A 211 7.41 -7.26 -19.98
N ALA A 212 8.18 -6.18 -20.07
CA ALA A 212 7.74 -4.93 -20.68
C ALA A 212 7.68 -4.96 -22.22
N LEU A 213 8.66 -5.62 -22.87
CA LEU A 213 8.77 -5.68 -24.33
C LEU A 213 8.38 -7.03 -24.94
N GLY A 214 8.04 -8.01 -24.10
CA GLY A 214 7.79 -9.40 -24.47
C GLY A 214 9.05 -10.18 -24.81
N ASP A 215 8.87 -11.49 -24.98
CA ASP A 215 9.91 -12.42 -25.37
C ASP A 215 9.39 -13.51 -26.32
N ALA A 216 9.58 -13.29 -27.63
CA ALA A 216 9.22 -14.27 -28.67
C ALA A 216 10.02 -15.59 -28.58
N ARG A 217 11.03 -15.67 -27.71
CA ARG A 217 11.84 -16.87 -27.47
C ARG A 217 11.60 -17.47 -26.08
N ALA A 218 10.52 -17.06 -25.39
CA ALA A 218 10.19 -17.56 -24.07
C ALA A 218 10.05 -19.09 -24.07
N THR A 219 10.58 -19.73 -23.03
CA THR A 219 10.32 -21.15 -22.77
C THR A 219 9.08 -21.30 -21.89
N PRO A 220 8.29 -22.38 -22.05
CA PRO A 220 7.14 -22.60 -21.20
C PRO A 220 7.50 -22.61 -19.71
N SER A 221 6.76 -21.88 -18.90
CA SER A 221 6.84 -21.86 -17.44
C SER A 221 5.44 -21.91 -16.83
N GLU A 222 5.36 -22.19 -15.52
CA GLU A 222 4.10 -22.17 -14.77
C GLU A 222 4.16 -21.07 -13.71
N ALA A 223 3.10 -20.27 -13.61
CA ALA A 223 2.86 -19.33 -12.52
C ALA A 223 1.64 -19.81 -11.73
N THR A 224 1.79 -19.98 -10.42
CA THR A 224 0.71 -20.45 -9.54
C THR A 224 0.29 -19.33 -8.59
N TYR A 225 -1.02 -19.10 -8.53
CA TYR A 225 -1.67 -18.17 -7.64
C TYR A 225 -2.52 -18.95 -6.64
N GLU A 226 -2.19 -18.82 -5.36
CA GLU A 226 -2.87 -19.53 -4.28
C GLU A 226 -4.03 -18.69 -3.74
N VAL A 227 -5.15 -19.34 -3.49
CA VAL A 227 -6.28 -18.78 -2.74
C VAL A 227 -6.11 -19.19 -1.28
N SER A 228 -5.99 -18.19 -0.42
CA SER A 228 -5.88 -18.36 1.03
C SER A 228 -6.97 -19.28 1.56
N ARG A 229 -6.61 -20.15 2.50
CA ARG A 229 -7.60 -20.97 3.22
C ARG A 229 -8.56 -20.13 4.08
N TYR A 230 -8.26 -18.85 4.30
CA TYR A 230 -9.10 -17.91 5.04
C TYR A 230 -9.94 -17.04 4.10
N ALA A 231 -9.82 -17.21 2.78
CA ALA A 231 -10.65 -16.50 1.81
C ALA A 231 -12.04 -17.13 1.74
N GLU A 232 -13.06 -16.29 1.88
CA GLU A 232 -14.45 -16.67 1.65
C GLU A 232 -14.74 -16.80 0.15
N GLN A 233 -15.48 -17.83 -0.27
CA GLN A 233 -15.74 -18.12 -1.69
C GLN A 233 -17.22 -18.17 -2.10
N ARG A 234 -18.14 -17.71 -1.25
CA ARG A 234 -19.54 -17.42 -1.62
C ARG A 234 -19.75 -16.00 -2.12
N GLU A 235 -18.82 -15.10 -1.82
CA GLU A 235 -18.88 -13.71 -2.24
C GLU A 235 -18.17 -13.48 -3.58
N HIS A 236 -18.50 -12.39 -4.25
CA HIS A 236 -17.85 -12.00 -5.49
C HIS A 236 -16.40 -11.58 -5.24
N VAL A 237 -15.51 -11.94 -6.17
CA VAL A 237 -14.10 -11.57 -6.12
C VAL A 237 -13.89 -10.31 -6.98
N PRO A 238 -13.36 -9.21 -6.43
CA PRO A 238 -13.13 -7.99 -7.21
C PRO A 238 -12.35 -8.24 -8.51
N GLY A 239 -12.89 -7.71 -9.61
CA GLY A 239 -12.33 -7.85 -10.95
C GLY A 239 -12.70 -9.15 -11.69
N ALA A 240 -13.32 -10.12 -11.03
CA ALA A 240 -13.96 -11.24 -11.72
C ALA A 240 -15.24 -10.77 -12.44
N PRO A 241 -15.77 -11.53 -13.41
CA PRO A 241 -17.01 -11.16 -14.09
C PRO A 241 -18.23 -11.12 -13.15
N PHE A 242 -19.16 -10.20 -13.39
CA PHE A 242 -20.40 -10.13 -12.63
C PHE A 242 -21.23 -11.41 -12.78
N GLY A 243 -21.94 -11.78 -11.71
CA GLY A 243 -22.67 -13.05 -11.66
C GLY A 243 -21.78 -14.25 -11.32
N THR A 244 -20.55 -14.02 -10.88
CA THR A 244 -19.66 -15.03 -10.32
C THR A 244 -19.52 -14.90 -8.79
N ARG A 245 -18.93 -15.93 -8.17
CA ARG A 245 -18.55 -15.98 -6.75
C ARG A 245 -17.26 -16.77 -6.57
N GLY A 246 -16.52 -16.48 -5.50
CA GLY A 246 -15.33 -17.22 -5.10
C GLY A 246 -14.25 -17.28 -6.18
N GLY A 247 -13.26 -18.14 -5.94
CA GLY A 247 -12.11 -18.25 -6.83
C GLY A 247 -11.11 -17.11 -6.68
N ILE A 248 -10.57 -16.63 -7.79
CA ILE A 248 -9.47 -15.66 -7.82
C ILE A 248 -9.52 -14.79 -9.09
N SER A 249 -9.05 -13.54 -9.00
CA SER A 249 -8.87 -12.60 -10.12
C SER A 249 -7.52 -11.91 -9.95
N VAL A 250 -6.60 -12.13 -10.90
CA VAL A 250 -5.22 -11.63 -10.85
C VAL A 250 -4.84 -10.95 -12.15
N LEU A 251 -3.94 -9.97 -12.08
CA LEU A 251 -3.25 -9.47 -13.26
C LEU A 251 -2.05 -10.39 -13.52
N HIS A 252 -2.05 -11.05 -14.67
CA HIS A 252 -0.94 -11.89 -15.15
C HIS A 252 -0.33 -11.24 -16.39
N ASN A 253 1.00 -11.17 -16.44
CA ASN A 253 1.69 -10.64 -17.61
C ASN A 253 2.18 -11.79 -18.50
N PHE A 254 1.53 -11.96 -19.65
CA PHE A 254 1.86 -12.96 -20.64
C PHE A 254 3.09 -12.52 -21.44
N VAL A 255 4.14 -13.34 -21.48
CA VAL A 255 5.43 -12.96 -22.10
C VAL A 255 5.43 -12.97 -23.63
N ALA A 256 4.52 -13.71 -24.27
CA ALA A 256 4.45 -13.84 -25.72
C ALA A 256 3.03 -14.17 -26.20
N ASP A 257 2.76 -13.94 -27.49
CA ASP A 257 1.55 -14.43 -28.13
C ASP A 257 1.69 -15.93 -28.35
N GLY A 258 0.80 -16.71 -27.77
CA GLY A 258 0.89 -18.15 -27.86
C GLY A 258 -0.27 -18.83 -27.15
N GLU A 259 -0.14 -20.14 -26.98
CA GLU A 259 -1.12 -20.96 -26.29
C GLU A 259 -0.75 -21.18 -24.83
N TYR A 260 -1.75 -21.06 -23.96
CA TYR A 260 -1.62 -21.23 -22.51
C TYR A 260 -2.67 -22.19 -21.98
N PHE A 261 -2.36 -22.93 -20.93
CA PHE A 261 -3.37 -23.69 -20.19
C PHE A 261 -3.56 -23.11 -18.79
N PHE A 262 -4.75 -23.34 -18.26
CA PHE A 262 -5.15 -22.99 -16.90
C PHE A 262 -5.48 -24.28 -16.15
N ARG A 263 -4.77 -24.52 -15.05
CA ARG A 263 -5.01 -25.63 -14.11
C ARG A 263 -5.62 -25.06 -12.84
N LEU A 264 -6.77 -25.62 -12.46
CA LEU A 264 -7.57 -25.23 -11.30
C LEU A 264 -7.51 -26.38 -10.29
N ALA A 265 -6.92 -26.15 -9.13
CA ALA A 265 -6.90 -27.12 -8.05
C ALA A 265 -7.88 -26.72 -6.96
N PHE A 266 -8.64 -27.67 -6.41
CA PHE A 266 -9.70 -27.39 -5.45
C PHE A 266 -9.38 -27.86 -4.04
N GLN A 267 -10.07 -27.28 -3.07
CA GLN A 267 -9.99 -27.72 -1.68
C GLN A 267 -10.57 -29.13 -1.52
N HIS A 268 -9.89 -29.93 -0.71
CA HIS A 268 -10.31 -31.28 -0.36
C HIS A 268 -9.94 -31.61 1.08
N GLU A 269 -10.63 -32.58 1.67
CA GLU A 269 -10.37 -33.13 3.00
C GLU A 269 -9.08 -33.98 3.00
N SER A 270 -8.54 -34.29 4.18
CA SER A 270 -7.35 -35.11 4.34
C SER A 270 -7.50 -36.53 3.77
N THR A 271 -8.72 -37.09 3.75
CA THR A 271 -8.98 -38.42 3.18
C THR A 271 -9.12 -38.41 1.65
N GLY A 272 -9.23 -37.22 1.03
CA GLY A 272 -9.28 -37.03 -0.41
C GLY A 272 -10.63 -36.56 -0.96
N ASN A 273 -11.66 -36.46 -0.11
CA ASN A 273 -12.99 -35.96 -0.50
C ASN A 273 -12.95 -34.49 -0.93
N PHE A 274 -13.53 -34.18 -2.08
CA PHE A 274 -13.74 -32.83 -2.58
C PHE A 274 -14.60 -31.99 -1.62
N PHE A 275 -14.16 -30.76 -1.34
CA PHE A 275 -14.95 -29.81 -0.56
C PHE A 275 -15.97 -29.15 -1.48
N GLY A 276 -17.27 -29.40 -1.27
CA GLY A 276 -18.33 -28.97 -2.18
C GLY A 276 -19.34 -30.06 -2.56
N GLN A 277 -19.17 -31.29 -2.07
CA GLN A 277 -20.01 -32.45 -2.35
C GLN A 277 -21.49 -32.25 -2.02
N THR A 278 -21.79 -31.44 -0.99
CA THR A 278 -23.17 -31.21 -0.52
C THR A 278 -23.87 -30.06 -1.21
N ALA A 279 -23.25 -29.39 -2.18
CA ALA A 279 -23.93 -28.37 -2.99
C ALA A 279 -25.19 -28.97 -3.65
N PRO A 280 -26.39 -28.38 -3.46
CA PRO A 280 -27.64 -28.96 -3.98
C PRO A 280 -27.83 -28.72 -5.49
N PHE A 281 -26.88 -28.07 -6.14
CA PHE A 281 -26.89 -27.68 -7.55
C PHE A 281 -25.59 -28.11 -8.23
N ASP A 282 -25.60 -28.14 -9.56
CA ASP A 282 -24.38 -28.36 -10.34
C ASP A 282 -23.56 -27.08 -10.37
N GLU A 283 -22.25 -27.22 -10.19
CA GLU A 283 -21.32 -26.12 -10.07
C GLU A 283 -20.45 -26.06 -11.32
N GLU A 284 -20.24 -24.85 -11.82
CA GLU A 284 -19.36 -24.58 -12.94
C GLU A 284 -18.36 -23.51 -12.52
N ILE A 285 -17.11 -23.69 -12.96
CA ILE A 285 -16.08 -22.66 -12.84
C ILE A 285 -15.76 -22.11 -14.22
N GLU A 286 -15.78 -20.79 -14.36
CA GLU A 286 -15.32 -20.14 -15.57
C GLU A 286 -13.87 -19.69 -15.42
N VAL A 287 -13.14 -19.74 -16.53
CA VAL A 287 -11.90 -18.97 -16.71
C VAL A 287 -12.21 -17.83 -17.67
N SER A 288 -11.90 -16.61 -17.27
CA SER A 288 -12.04 -15.42 -18.08
C SER A 288 -10.74 -14.63 -18.18
N ILE A 289 -10.53 -14.00 -19.33
CA ILE A 289 -9.41 -13.11 -19.63
C ILE A 289 -10.01 -11.76 -20.01
N ASP A 290 -9.65 -10.71 -19.26
CA ASP A 290 -10.19 -9.34 -19.40
C ASP A 290 -11.72 -9.26 -19.39
N GLY A 291 -12.35 -10.16 -18.62
CA GLY A 291 -13.80 -10.27 -18.49
C GLY A 291 -14.49 -11.08 -19.58
N GLU A 292 -13.78 -11.52 -20.63
CA GLU A 292 -14.29 -12.45 -21.63
C GLU A 292 -14.09 -13.90 -21.17
N ARG A 293 -15.16 -14.69 -21.17
CA ARG A 293 -15.11 -16.11 -20.79
C ARG A 293 -14.40 -16.91 -21.89
N VAL A 294 -13.28 -17.52 -21.53
CA VAL A 294 -12.48 -18.38 -22.43
C VAL A 294 -12.66 -19.88 -22.15
N ALA A 295 -13.09 -20.25 -20.94
CA ALA A 295 -13.48 -21.61 -20.61
C ALA A 295 -14.64 -21.65 -19.61
N LEU A 296 -15.48 -22.67 -19.71
CA LEU A 296 -16.50 -23.02 -18.72
C LEU A 296 -16.38 -24.51 -18.41
N ILE A 297 -16.12 -24.84 -17.16
CA ILE A 297 -15.80 -26.20 -16.74
C ILE A 297 -16.87 -26.66 -15.74
N PRO A 298 -17.65 -27.70 -16.05
CA PRO A 298 -18.52 -28.33 -15.08
C PRO A 298 -17.70 -29.11 -14.05
N LEU A 299 -18.06 -29.02 -12.78
CA LEU A 299 -17.37 -29.70 -11.68
C LEU A 299 -18.07 -30.99 -11.32
N ASP A 300 -17.31 -32.10 -11.34
CA ASP A 300 -17.77 -33.35 -10.77
C ASP A 300 -17.70 -33.29 -9.24
N ARG A 301 -18.85 -33.16 -8.59
CA ARG A 301 -18.96 -33.15 -7.13
C ARG A 301 -18.37 -34.42 -6.49
N TRP A 302 -18.23 -35.52 -7.21
CA TRP A 302 -17.69 -36.79 -6.71
C TRP A 302 -16.19 -36.97 -6.97
N MET A 303 -15.50 -35.94 -7.49
CA MET A 303 -14.05 -36.01 -7.71
C MET A 303 -13.29 -36.35 -6.43
N HIS A 304 -12.26 -37.19 -6.55
CA HIS A 304 -11.48 -37.67 -5.43
C HIS A 304 -9.98 -37.57 -5.70
N ARG A 305 -9.20 -37.27 -4.67
CA ARG A 305 -7.74 -37.09 -4.79
C ARG A 305 -6.98 -38.31 -5.34
N GLN A 306 -7.56 -39.49 -5.26
CA GLN A 306 -6.95 -40.74 -5.75
C GLN A 306 -7.15 -40.96 -7.26
N ASP A 307 -7.98 -40.15 -7.91
CA ASP A 307 -8.26 -40.27 -9.33
C ASP A 307 -7.07 -39.75 -10.19
N PRO A 308 -6.90 -40.21 -11.44
CA PRO A 308 -5.76 -39.83 -12.29
C PRO A 308 -5.58 -38.33 -12.56
N ASN A 309 -6.65 -37.53 -12.40
CA ASN A 309 -6.64 -36.06 -12.46
C ASN A 309 -7.09 -35.41 -11.13
N GLY A 310 -7.18 -36.20 -10.06
CA GLY A 310 -7.49 -35.75 -8.69
C GLY A 310 -8.64 -34.76 -8.56
N VAL A 311 -8.51 -33.87 -7.58
CA VAL A 311 -9.39 -32.71 -7.36
C VAL A 311 -8.88 -31.48 -8.13
N GLU A 312 -8.53 -31.71 -9.39
CA GLU A 312 -7.97 -30.70 -10.29
C GLU A 312 -8.64 -30.77 -11.66
N VAL A 313 -8.73 -29.63 -12.34
CA VAL A 313 -9.17 -29.57 -13.74
C VAL A 313 -8.20 -28.72 -14.54
N VAL A 314 -7.93 -29.12 -15.79
CA VAL A 314 -7.07 -28.40 -16.72
C VAL A 314 -7.88 -28.05 -17.96
N THR A 315 -7.81 -26.80 -18.39
CA THR A 315 -8.38 -26.34 -19.66
C THR A 315 -7.63 -26.93 -20.85
N GLU A 316 -8.26 -26.91 -22.03
CA GLU A 316 -7.49 -27.00 -23.27
C GLU A 316 -6.53 -25.82 -23.39
N ARG A 317 -5.60 -25.90 -24.34
CA ARG A 317 -4.73 -24.78 -24.65
C ARG A 317 -5.53 -23.65 -25.29
N ILE A 318 -5.43 -22.45 -24.73
CA ILE A 318 -6.17 -21.26 -25.13
C ILE A 318 -5.17 -20.25 -25.69
N PRO A 319 -5.40 -19.68 -26.89
CA PRO A 319 -4.55 -18.63 -27.43
C PRO A 319 -4.73 -17.33 -26.62
N VAL A 320 -3.63 -16.73 -26.19
CA VAL A 320 -3.59 -15.46 -25.45
C VAL A 320 -2.51 -14.57 -26.04
N THR A 321 -2.80 -13.27 -26.11
CA THR A 321 -1.82 -12.26 -26.51
C THR A 321 -0.84 -11.94 -25.40
N ALA A 322 0.35 -11.46 -25.75
CA ALA A 322 1.33 -10.96 -24.80
C ALA A 322 0.80 -9.72 -24.08
N GLY A 323 1.28 -9.51 -22.85
CA GLY A 323 1.00 -8.33 -22.03
C GLY A 323 0.18 -8.61 -20.78
N PRO A 324 -0.13 -7.55 -20.02
CA PRO A 324 -0.90 -7.66 -18.80
C PRO A 324 -2.37 -7.93 -19.13
N HIS A 325 -2.86 -9.06 -18.66
CA HIS A 325 -4.25 -9.47 -18.80
C HIS A 325 -4.80 -9.83 -17.42
N ARG A 326 -6.07 -9.45 -17.17
CA ARG A 326 -6.77 -9.88 -15.96
C ARG A 326 -7.31 -11.28 -16.18
N VAL A 327 -6.72 -12.26 -15.49
CA VAL A 327 -7.17 -13.65 -15.51
C VAL A 327 -7.99 -13.92 -14.27
N SER A 328 -9.22 -14.37 -14.46
CA SER A 328 -10.09 -14.78 -13.37
C SER A 328 -10.47 -16.25 -13.51
N ALA A 329 -10.45 -16.97 -12.40
CA ALA A 329 -11.08 -18.28 -12.27
C ALA A 329 -12.11 -18.19 -11.16
N ALA A 330 -13.40 -18.18 -11.51
CA ALA A 330 -14.49 -17.89 -10.57
C ALA A 330 -15.70 -18.80 -10.83
N PHE A 331 -16.43 -19.16 -9.77
CA PHE A 331 -17.60 -20.03 -9.89
C PHE A 331 -18.81 -19.25 -10.38
N ILE A 332 -19.64 -19.85 -11.21
CA ILE A 332 -20.91 -19.23 -11.63
C ILE A 332 -21.83 -19.16 -10.41
N LYS A 333 -22.36 -17.95 -10.15
CA LYS A 333 -23.32 -17.76 -9.07
C LYS A 333 -24.69 -18.28 -9.52
N VAL A 334 -25.01 -19.49 -9.09
CA VAL A 334 -26.26 -20.18 -9.48
C VAL A 334 -27.45 -19.89 -8.56
N THR A 335 -27.21 -19.39 -7.34
CA THR A 335 -28.29 -19.01 -6.40
C THR A 335 -28.02 -17.66 -5.74
N GLU A 336 -29.08 -16.88 -5.58
CA GLU A 336 -29.12 -15.66 -4.75
C GLU A 336 -30.22 -15.82 -3.70
N GLY A 337 -29.82 -16.16 -2.47
CA GLY A 337 -30.76 -16.33 -1.37
C GLY A 337 -30.15 -17.14 -0.21
N PRO A 338 -30.79 -17.11 0.97
CA PRO A 338 -30.40 -17.97 2.07
C PRO A 338 -30.58 -19.43 1.68
N VAL A 339 -29.62 -20.26 2.06
CA VAL A 339 -29.74 -21.70 1.93
C VAL A 339 -30.41 -22.24 3.19
N GLU A 340 -31.51 -22.98 3.03
CA GLU A 340 -32.23 -23.63 4.14
C GLU A 340 -31.50 -24.90 4.56
N ASP A 341 -30.35 -24.74 5.21
CA ASP A 341 -29.59 -25.83 5.80
C ASP A 341 -30.21 -26.27 7.15
N LEU A 342 -30.11 -27.57 7.49
CA LEU A 342 -30.54 -28.09 8.80
C LEU A 342 -29.74 -27.46 9.95
N THR A 343 -28.50 -27.09 9.64
CA THR A 343 -27.59 -26.34 10.50
C THR A 343 -26.95 -25.26 9.66
N SER A 344 -27.14 -23.99 10.02
CA SER A 344 -26.44 -22.89 9.34
C SER A 344 -24.94 -23.10 9.50
N PRO A 345 -24.16 -23.26 8.41
CA PRO A 345 -22.72 -23.11 8.52
C PRO A 345 -22.43 -21.67 8.96
N HIS A 346 -21.35 -21.48 9.69
CA HIS A 346 -20.78 -20.16 9.79
C HIS A 346 -20.28 -19.74 8.40
N GLU A 347 -20.30 -18.44 8.11
CA GLU A 347 -19.67 -17.93 6.90
C GLU A 347 -18.19 -18.44 6.90
N TRP A 348 -17.59 -18.72 5.75
CA TRP A 348 -16.14 -19.01 5.56
C TRP A 348 -15.41 -20.10 6.38
N SER A 349 -16.07 -20.92 7.21
CA SER A 349 -15.36 -21.92 8.01
C SER A 349 -14.78 -23.09 7.18
N LEU A 350 -13.56 -22.96 6.64
CA LEU A 350 -12.69 -24.10 6.29
C LEU A 350 -12.01 -24.73 7.52
N ALA A 351 -12.41 -24.32 8.74
CA ALA A 351 -11.85 -24.82 10.00
C ALA A 351 -12.00 -26.34 10.13
N ASP A 352 -13.12 -26.89 9.64
CA ASP A 352 -13.30 -28.31 9.41
C ASP A 352 -13.76 -28.57 7.98
N LYS A 353 -12.89 -29.14 7.15
CA LYS A 353 -13.22 -29.48 5.75
C LYS A 353 -14.32 -30.55 5.64
N LYS A 354 -14.64 -31.26 6.73
CA LYS A 354 -15.71 -32.26 6.74
C LYS A 354 -17.09 -31.68 6.52
N ILE A 355 -17.29 -30.39 6.80
CA ILE A 355 -18.58 -29.73 6.55
C ILE A 355 -18.93 -29.77 5.06
N GLY A 356 -17.93 -29.76 4.18
CA GLY A 356 -18.13 -29.75 2.73
C GLY A 356 -18.74 -31.02 2.14
N TYR A 357 -18.92 -32.07 2.97
CA TYR A 357 -19.60 -33.31 2.59
C TYR A 357 -20.53 -33.87 3.68
N SER A 358 -20.80 -33.08 4.74
CA SER A 358 -21.68 -33.49 5.84
C SER A 358 -23.16 -33.20 5.53
N TYR A 359 -24.04 -34.16 5.83
CA TYR A 359 -25.48 -34.02 5.59
C TYR A 359 -26.06 -32.85 6.38
N GLY A 360 -26.91 -32.04 5.72
CA GLY A 360 -27.62 -30.93 6.34
C GLY A 360 -26.90 -29.58 6.29
N ILE A 361 -25.74 -29.51 5.64
CA ILE A 361 -24.97 -28.28 5.38
C ILE A 361 -24.65 -28.21 3.88
N THR A 362 -24.88 -27.06 3.26
CA THR A 362 -24.50 -26.80 1.88
C THR A 362 -23.08 -26.26 1.83
N GLY A 363 -22.12 -27.13 1.52
CA GLY A 363 -20.75 -26.75 1.21
C GLY A 363 -20.64 -26.44 -0.28
N VAL A 364 -20.17 -25.25 -0.63
CA VAL A 364 -19.83 -24.91 -2.02
C VAL A 364 -18.37 -25.26 -2.32
N PRO A 365 -17.99 -25.52 -3.58
CA PRO A 365 -16.61 -25.67 -3.98
C PRO A 365 -15.75 -24.44 -3.68
N HIS A 366 -14.52 -24.69 -3.21
CA HIS A 366 -13.50 -23.67 -2.99
C HIS A 366 -12.29 -23.95 -3.88
N LEU A 367 -11.89 -22.96 -4.68
CA LEU A 367 -10.63 -22.98 -5.41
C LEU A 367 -9.46 -22.90 -4.42
N ARG A 368 -8.42 -23.67 -4.66
CA ARG A 368 -7.17 -23.64 -3.89
C ARG A 368 -6.08 -22.93 -4.71
N ASP A 369 -5.86 -23.37 -5.95
CA ASP A 369 -4.80 -22.84 -6.79
C ASP A 369 -5.32 -22.56 -8.21
N LEU A 370 -4.86 -21.44 -8.79
CA LEU A 370 -4.89 -21.17 -10.22
C LEU A 370 -3.46 -21.22 -10.74
N THR A 371 -3.15 -22.18 -11.61
CA THR A 371 -1.87 -22.24 -12.32
C THR A 371 -2.06 -21.88 -13.79
N ILE A 372 -1.26 -20.93 -14.27
CA ILE A 372 -1.19 -20.51 -15.67
C ILE A 372 0.12 -21.07 -16.25
N GLY A 373 0.03 -21.89 -17.29
CA GLY A 373 1.18 -22.53 -17.92
C GLY A 373 1.31 -22.20 -19.40
N GLY A 374 2.53 -21.87 -19.84
CA GLY A 374 2.86 -21.49 -21.21
C GLY A 374 4.03 -20.49 -21.26
N PRO A 375 4.29 -19.81 -22.39
CA PRO A 375 3.63 -19.99 -23.70
C PRO A 375 4.04 -21.29 -24.40
N TYR A 376 3.10 -21.88 -25.12
CA TYR A 376 3.33 -22.88 -26.17
C TYR A 376 3.02 -22.27 -27.54
N ASP A 377 3.56 -22.87 -28.61
CA ASP A 377 3.21 -22.52 -29.99
C ASP A 377 3.25 -21.00 -30.27
N ILE A 378 4.37 -20.36 -29.87
CA ILE A 378 4.56 -18.91 -29.95
C ILE A 378 4.39 -18.41 -31.38
N THR A 379 3.52 -17.41 -31.55
CA THR A 379 3.22 -16.77 -32.84
C THR A 379 3.86 -15.38 -32.98
N GLY A 380 4.26 -14.76 -31.87
CA GLY A 380 4.87 -13.44 -31.87
C GLY A 380 4.82 -12.76 -30.50
N VAL A 381 4.88 -11.44 -30.51
CA VAL A 381 4.64 -10.59 -29.34
C VAL A 381 3.76 -9.43 -29.78
N THR A 382 2.54 -9.40 -29.27
CA THR A 382 1.60 -8.30 -29.51
C THR A 382 2.13 -7.04 -28.87
N ARG A 383 1.91 -5.89 -29.52
CA ARG A 383 2.29 -4.59 -28.97
C ARG A 383 1.39 -4.27 -27.79
N THR A 384 1.98 -4.31 -26.60
CA THR A 384 1.30 -4.04 -25.34
C THR A 384 1.32 -2.54 -25.00
N PRO A 385 0.45 -2.05 -24.11
CA PRO A 385 0.56 -0.68 -23.59
C PRO A 385 1.95 -0.39 -22.97
N ALA A 386 2.59 -1.40 -22.37
CA ALA A 386 3.94 -1.30 -21.85
C ALA A 386 4.97 -1.12 -22.97
N TRP A 387 4.85 -1.90 -24.05
CA TRP A 387 5.68 -1.75 -25.25
C TRP A 387 5.54 -0.34 -25.83
N GLU A 388 4.31 0.19 -25.93
CA GLU A 388 4.09 1.56 -26.43
C GLU A 388 4.68 2.64 -25.52
N ARG A 389 4.66 2.42 -24.20
CA ARG A 389 5.25 3.34 -23.20
C ARG A 389 6.77 3.38 -23.26
N VAL A 390 7.39 2.28 -23.67
CA VAL A 390 8.83 2.15 -23.89
C VAL A 390 9.22 2.69 -25.27
N MET A 391 8.48 2.32 -26.31
CA MET A 391 8.76 2.63 -27.72
C MET A 391 8.16 3.98 -28.15
N THR A 392 8.63 5.06 -27.54
CA THR A 392 8.20 6.44 -27.81
C THR A 392 8.67 6.99 -29.16
N CYS A 393 9.59 6.28 -29.81
CA CYS A 393 9.99 6.50 -31.19
C CYS A 393 9.77 5.24 -32.03
N ARG A 394 9.35 5.43 -33.28
CA ARG A 394 9.18 4.33 -34.25
C ARG A 394 9.94 4.68 -35.54
N PRO A 395 11.03 3.96 -35.86
CA PRO A 395 11.77 4.22 -37.09
C PRO A 395 10.99 3.67 -38.29
N ALA A 396 10.89 4.45 -39.36
CA ALA A 396 10.27 4.01 -40.62
C ALA A 396 11.26 3.19 -41.46
N THR A 397 12.57 3.41 -41.26
CA THR A 397 13.64 2.70 -41.95
C THR A 397 14.76 2.31 -40.98
N VAL A 398 15.55 1.29 -41.35
CA VAL A 398 16.72 0.85 -40.57
C VAL A 398 17.74 1.97 -40.36
N ALA A 399 17.82 2.95 -41.28
CA ALA A 399 18.72 4.09 -41.15
C ALA A 399 18.33 5.06 -40.03
N GLU A 400 17.05 5.08 -39.64
CA GLU A 400 16.51 5.95 -38.57
C GLU A 400 16.60 5.29 -37.19
N GLU A 401 16.84 3.97 -37.13
CA GLU A 401 16.88 3.21 -35.87
C GLU A 401 17.85 3.77 -34.82
N PRO A 402 19.11 4.16 -35.14
CA PRO A 402 20.03 4.67 -34.12
C PRO A 402 19.55 5.98 -33.47
N GLU A 403 19.01 6.92 -34.26
CA GLU A 403 18.47 8.19 -33.72
C GLU A 403 17.24 7.93 -32.85
N CYS A 404 16.40 7.01 -33.31
CA CYS A 404 15.17 6.62 -32.63
C CYS A 404 15.44 5.91 -31.30
N ALA A 405 16.40 4.99 -31.28
CA ALA A 405 16.88 4.32 -30.07
C ALA A 405 17.46 5.32 -29.07
N ARG A 406 18.27 6.28 -29.54
CA ARG A 406 18.85 7.32 -28.69
C ARG A 406 17.76 8.13 -27.98
N ARG A 407 16.69 8.51 -28.68
CA ARG A 407 15.57 9.25 -28.09
C ARG A 407 14.84 8.43 -27.03
N ILE A 408 14.53 7.17 -27.33
CA ILE A 408 13.88 6.24 -26.39
C ILE A 408 14.73 6.09 -25.12
N ILE A 409 16.03 5.85 -25.28
CA ILE A 409 16.97 5.65 -24.17
C ILE A 409 17.09 6.92 -23.32
N TYR A 410 17.12 8.10 -23.94
CA TYR A 410 17.14 9.37 -23.22
C TYR A 410 15.88 9.56 -22.37
N GLU A 411 14.70 9.31 -22.92
CA GLU A 411 13.41 9.47 -22.22
C GLU A 411 13.23 8.43 -21.11
N LEU A 412 13.59 7.16 -21.36
CA LEU A 412 13.56 6.10 -20.35
C LEU A 412 14.57 6.35 -19.24
N GLY A 413 15.80 6.72 -19.59
CA GLY A 413 16.83 7.03 -18.62
C GLY A 413 16.48 8.25 -17.79
N THR A 414 15.85 9.28 -18.40
CA THR A 414 15.47 10.51 -17.67
C THR A 414 14.43 10.22 -16.61
N ARG A 415 13.40 9.43 -16.97
CA ARG A 415 12.36 8.98 -16.03
C ARG A 415 12.92 8.00 -15.00
N GLY A 416 13.74 7.03 -15.42
CA GLY A 416 14.32 5.99 -14.56
C GLY A 416 15.33 6.52 -13.55
N PHE A 417 16.24 7.39 -13.98
CA PHE A 417 17.25 8.02 -13.12
C PHE A 417 16.71 9.27 -12.41
N ARG A 418 15.48 9.68 -12.75
CA ARG A 418 14.73 10.78 -12.11
C ARG A 418 15.42 12.15 -12.29
N ARG A 419 16.19 12.27 -13.36
CA ARG A 419 16.96 13.46 -13.74
C ARG A 419 17.30 13.39 -15.23
N PRO A 420 17.54 14.53 -15.90
CA PRO A 420 18.10 14.51 -17.25
C PRO A 420 19.38 13.66 -17.32
N VAL A 421 19.42 12.72 -18.26
CA VAL A 421 20.57 11.84 -18.48
C VAL A 421 21.69 12.63 -19.18
N ALA A 422 22.92 12.46 -18.71
CA ALA A 422 24.08 13.09 -19.30
C ALA A 422 24.56 12.32 -20.54
N GLU A 423 25.21 13.02 -21.47
CA GLU A 423 25.70 12.44 -22.73
C GLU A 423 26.54 11.16 -22.55
N PRO A 424 27.50 11.07 -21.60
CA PRO A 424 28.28 9.84 -21.42
C PRO A 424 27.44 8.64 -20.96
N GLU A 425 26.35 8.89 -20.23
CA GLU A 425 25.43 7.86 -19.77
C GLU A 425 24.58 7.34 -20.94
N ILE A 426 24.15 8.25 -21.83
CA ILE A 426 23.48 7.87 -23.08
C ILE A 426 24.40 7.01 -23.94
N GLU A 427 25.67 7.39 -24.13
CA GLU A 427 26.63 6.60 -24.90
C GLU A 427 26.85 5.20 -24.31
N GLY A 428 26.93 5.09 -22.97
CA GLY A 428 27.03 3.80 -22.30
C GLY A 428 25.81 2.90 -22.55
N LEU A 429 24.61 3.47 -22.48
CA LEU A 429 23.35 2.76 -22.75
C LEU A 429 23.19 2.42 -24.24
N MET A 430 23.66 3.28 -25.15
CA MET A 430 23.71 3.00 -26.59
C MET A 430 24.64 1.82 -26.90
N GLY A 431 25.76 1.67 -26.16
CA GLY A 431 26.62 0.49 -26.28
C GLY A 431 25.92 -0.81 -25.88
N LEU A 432 25.00 -0.78 -24.91
CA LEU A 432 24.15 -1.92 -24.56
C LEU A 432 23.07 -2.18 -25.64
N TYR A 433 22.50 -1.11 -26.21
CA TYR A 433 21.60 -1.21 -27.35
C TYR A 433 22.26 -1.90 -28.53
N GLU A 434 23.48 -1.52 -28.91
CA GLU A 434 24.21 -2.10 -30.03
C GLU A 434 24.48 -3.60 -29.83
N GLN A 435 24.78 -4.02 -28.60
CA GLN A 435 24.96 -5.44 -28.25
C GLN A 435 23.65 -6.23 -28.45
N GLY A 436 22.54 -5.75 -27.89
CA GLY A 436 21.23 -6.40 -28.08
C GLY A 436 20.77 -6.38 -29.54
N TYR A 437 21.06 -5.28 -30.25
CA TYR A 437 20.75 -5.12 -31.66
C TYR A 437 21.43 -6.20 -32.51
N ALA A 438 22.69 -6.52 -32.22
CA ALA A 438 23.42 -7.58 -32.91
C ALA A 438 22.80 -8.99 -32.70
N GLU A 439 22.09 -9.21 -31.59
CA GLU A 439 21.46 -10.51 -31.26
C GLU A 439 20.02 -10.67 -31.80
N GLY A 440 19.32 -9.57 -32.07
CA GLY A 440 17.91 -9.66 -32.47
C GLY A 440 17.25 -8.38 -32.96
N GLY A 441 18.01 -7.39 -33.40
CA GLY A 441 17.51 -6.17 -34.01
C GLY A 441 17.01 -5.13 -33.01
N PHE A 442 16.29 -4.13 -33.52
CA PHE A 442 15.88 -2.92 -32.79
C PHE A 442 15.26 -3.18 -31.42
N ASP A 443 14.21 -4.01 -31.36
CA ASP A 443 13.47 -4.28 -30.12
C ASP A 443 14.34 -4.93 -29.05
N ILE A 444 15.23 -5.85 -29.44
CA ILE A 444 16.16 -6.51 -28.51
C ILE A 444 17.24 -5.52 -28.06
N GLY A 445 17.71 -4.64 -28.94
CA GLY A 445 18.60 -3.54 -28.56
C GLY A 445 17.97 -2.63 -27.49
N VAL A 446 16.75 -2.16 -27.72
CA VAL A 446 16.04 -1.30 -26.75
C VAL A 446 15.82 -2.05 -25.43
N ARG A 447 15.47 -3.34 -25.49
CA ARG A 447 15.31 -4.19 -24.30
C ARG A 447 16.59 -4.28 -23.48
N THR A 448 17.74 -4.50 -24.12
CA THR A 448 19.04 -4.60 -23.44
C THR A 448 19.44 -3.25 -22.82
N ALA A 449 19.17 -2.14 -23.48
CA ALA A 449 19.39 -0.81 -22.90
C ALA A 449 18.44 -0.55 -21.70
N LEU A 450 17.17 -0.92 -21.80
CA LEU A 450 16.21 -0.85 -20.68
C LEU A 450 16.67 -1.70 -19.50
N GLN A 451 17.14 -2.93 -19.73
CA GLN A 451 17.74 -3.76 -18.69
C GLN A 451 18.91 -3.04 -18.01
N GLY A 452 19.77 -2.36 -18.77
CA GLY A 452 20.86 -1.53 -18.25
C GLY A 452 20.38 -0.37 -17.38
N ILE A 453 19.30 0.31 -17.77
CA ILE A 453 18.67 1.38 -16.98
C ILE A 453 18.16 0.81 -15.64
N LEU A 454 17.41 -0.29 -15.66
CA LEU A 454 16.82 -0.88 -14.45
C LEU A 454 17.88 -1.48 -13.50
N ALA A 455 19.02 -1.90 -14.04
CA ALA A 455 20.17 -2.39 -13.28
C ALA A 455 21.09 -1.27 -12.74
N SER A 456 20.91 -0.03 -13.20
CA SER A 456 21.81 1.07 -12.87
C SER A 456 21.70 1.47 -11.39
N PRO A 457 22.81 1.84 -10.73
CA PRO A 457 22.76 2.50 -9.43
C PRO A 457 21.88 3.75 -9.42
N ASP A 458 21.82 4.52 -10.50
CA ASP A 458 20.96 5.70 -10.59
C ASP A 458 19.46 5.37 -10.59
N PHE A 459 19.08 4.15 -11.00
CA PHE A 459 17.71 3.66 -10.86
C PHE A 459 17.44 3.12 -9.46
N ILE A 460 18.35 2.29 -8.94
CA ILE A 460 18.19 1.57 -7.66
C ILE A 460 18.35 2.50 -6.43
N PHE A 461 19.24 3.48 -6.50
CA PHE A 461 19.57 4.37 -5.39
C PHE A 461 19.01 5.78 -5.58
N ARG A 462 18.68 6.40 -4.45
CA ARG A 462 18.24 7.78 -4.33
C ARG A 462 19.38 8.60 -3.75
N PHE A 463 20.15 9.21 -4.63
CA PHE A 463 21.27 10.07 -4.25
C PHE A 463 20.76 11.47 -3.86
N GLU A 464 21.16 11.94 -2.68
CA GLU A 464 20.93 13.32 -2.24
C GLU A 464 22.19 14.15 -2.48
N GLU A 465 22.28 14.71 -3.68
CA GLU A 465 23.38 15.60 -4.04
C GLU A 465 23.19 16.99 -3.43
N ALA A 466 24.30 17.60 -3.00
CA ALA A 466 24.28 18.99 -2.56
C ALA A 466 24.04 19.94 -3.74
N ALA A 467 23.37 21.07 -3.48
CA ALA A 467 23.22 22.12 -4.47
C ALA A 467 24.58 22.62 -4.95
N ARG A 468 24.69 22.97 -6.23
CA ARG A 468 25.92 23.47 -6.83
C ARG A 468 26.45 24.69 -6.07
N GLY A 469 27.75 24.72 -5.79
CA GLY A 469 28.39 25.82 -5.06
C GLY A 469 28.31 25.72 -3.53
N SER A 470 27.76 24.63 -2.98
CA SER A 470 27.79 24.37 -1.53
C SER A 470 29.23 24.21 -1.03
N ALA A 471 29.52 24.77 0.15
CA ALA A 471 30.85 24.74 0.77
C ALA A 471 31.35 23.32 1.11
N GLY A 472 32.65 23.20 1.39
CA GLY A 472 33.40 21.96 1.59
C GLY A 472 32.89 21.02 2.71
N PRO A 473 33.54 19.85 2.91
CA PRO A 473 33.04 18.78 3.76
C PRO A 473 32.81 19.23 5.22
N GLY A 474 31.69 18.79 5.82
CA GLY A 474 31.41 18.89 7.26
C GLY A 474 30.35 19.92 7.69
N GLY A 475 29.76 20.69 6.76
CA GLY A 475 28.68 21.65 7.06
C GLY A 475 27.30 21.22 6.55
N MET A 476 26.25 21.89 7.04
CA MET A 476 24.90 21.80 6.45
C MET A 476 24.94 22.25 4.99
N ARG A 477 24.25 21.52 4.12
CA ARG A 477 24.18 21.84 2.69
C ARG A 477 22.74 21.69 2.21
N PRO A 478 22.22 22.67 1.46
CA PRO A 478 20.96 22.46 0.75
C PRO A 478 21.14 21.33 -0.27
N ILE A 479 20.12 20.49 -0.39
CA ILE A 479 20.06 19.48 -1.45
C ILE A 479 19.74 20.16 -2.79
N SER A 480 20.11 19.53 -3.90
CA SER A 480 19.72 20.00 -5.23
C SER A 480 18.21 19.88 -5.44
N ASP A 481 17.64 20.69 -6.33
CA ASP A 481 16.21 20.62 -6.68
C ASP A 481 15.83 19.24 -7.24
N VAL A 482 16.73 18.57 -7.96
CA VAL A 482 16.54 17.18 -8.44
C VAL A 482 16.44 16.20 -7.27
N ALA A 483 17.32 16.33 -6.28
CA ALA A 483 17.24 15.54 -5.06
C ALA A 483 15.99 15.87 -4.25
N LEU A 484 15.56 17.13 -4.22
CA LEU A 484 14.33 17.58 -3.56
C LEU A 484 13.09 16.98 -4.25
N ALA A 485 13.03 16.97 -5.59
CA ALA A 485 11.95 16.35 -6.36
C ALA A 485 11.81 14.85 -6.05
N SER A 486 12.93 14.12 -6.08
CA SER A 486 12.96 12.71 -5.70
C SER A 486 12.56 12.50 -4.24
N ARG A 487 13.04 13.34 -3.32
CA ARG A 487 12.64 13.25 -1.91
C ARG A 487 11.14 13.48 -1.74
N LEU A 488 10.58 14.47 -2.42
CA LEU A 488 9.16 14.82 -2.36
C LEU A 488 8.27 13.72 -2.98
N SER A 489 8.64 13.20 -4.15
CA SER A 489 7.86 12.16 -4.84
C SER A 489 7.79 10.87 -4.05
N PHE A 490 8.91 10.41 -3.48
CA PHE A 490 8.90 9.19 -2.67
C PHE A 490 8.24 9.39 -1.31
N PHE A 491 8.20 10.61 -0.80
CA PHE A 491 7.46 10.93 0.42
C PHE A 491 5.94 10.90 0.18
N LEU A 492 5.46 11.56 -0.87
CA LEU A 492 4.02 11.69 -1.12
C LEU A 492 3.43 10.52 -1.92
N TRP A 493 4.15 10.00 -2.91
CA TRP A 493 3.67 8.98 -3.84
C TRP A 493 4.31 7.60 -3.64
N GLY A 494 5.37 7.49 -2.84
CA GLY A 494 6.14 6.25 -2.73
C GLY A 494 6.76 5.79 -4.06
N SER A 495 6.94 6.72 -5.02
CA SER A 495 7.39 6.43 -6.37
C SER A 495 8.21 7.60 -6.97
N ALA A 496 8.70 7.39 -8.20
CA ALA A 496 9.49 8.37 -8.94
C ALA A 496 8.71 9.67 -9.25
N PRO A 497 9.39 10.83 -9.35
CA PRO A 497 8.77 12.07 -9.79
C PRO A 497 8.27 11.94 -11.24
N ASP A 498 7.18 12.64 -11.55
CA ASP A 498 6.71 12.73 -12.93
C ASP A 498 7.55 13.73 -13.74
N GLU A 499 7.35 13.73 -15.06
CA GLU A 499 8.14 14.53 -16.01
C GLU A 499 8.10 16.02 -15.68
N GLY A 500 6.92 16.57 -15.37
CA GLY A 500 6.79 17.99 -14.99
C GLY A 500 7.59 18.35 -13.73
N LEU A 501 7.61 17.48 -12.72
CA LEU A 501 8.42 17.71 -11.51
C LEU A 501 9.93 17.58 -11.81
N ILE A 502 10.33 16.64 -12.66
CA ILE A 502 11.73 16.50 -13.12
C ILE A 502 12.17 17.76 -13.87
N GLU A 503 11.36 18.29 -14.78
CA GLU A 503 11.67 19.49 -15.57
C GLU A 503 11.83 20.73 -14.69
N ILE A 504 10.87 20.98 -13.79
CA ILE A 504 10.93 22.11 -12.83
C ILE A 504 12.19 22.02 -11.98
N ALA A 505 12.50 20.81 -11.50
CA ALA A 505 13.68 20.56 -10.67
C ALA A 505 14.99 20.72 -11.44
N ALA A 506 15.06 20.22 -12.67
CA ALA A 506 16.21 20.40 -13.55
C ALA A 506 16.46 21.88 -13.88
N GLY A 507 15.40 22.68 -13.96
CA GLY A 507 15.45 24.14 -14.11
C GLY A 507 15.85 24.91 -12.84
N GLY A 508 15.93 24.26 -11.67
CA GLY A 508 16.24 24.91 -10.39
C GLY A 508 15.09 25.77 -9.83
N GLY A 509 13.85 25.48 -10.23
CA GLY A 509 12.66 26.21 -9.79
C GLY A 509 11.97 25.63 -8.56
N LEU A 510 12.21 24.36 -8.22
CA LEU A 510 11.46 23.65 -7.19
C LEU A 510 11.73 24.19 -5.77
N SER A 511 12.93 24.72 -5.52
CA SER A 511 13.25 25.32 -4.22
C SER A 511 12.56 26.67 -3.97
N GLN A 512 11.85 27.23 -4.95
CA GLN A 512 11.08 28.47 -4.77
C GLN A 512 9.80 28.16 -3.98
N PRO A 513 9.49 28.88 -2.88
CA PRO A 513 8.38 28.53 -1.98
C PRO A 513 7.02 28.35 -2.68
N ASP A 514 6.65 29.27 -3.57
CA ASP A 514 5.36 29.25 -4.27
C ASP A 514 5.26 28.06 -5.24
N ILE A 515 6.37 27.72 -5.91
CA ILE A 515 6.43 26.57 -6.83
C ILE A 515 6.39 25.26 -6.03
N PHE A 516 7.14 25.20 -4.93
CA PHE A 516 7.16 24.05 -4.04
C PHE A 516 5.76 23.74 -3.53
N GLU A 517 5.06 24.74 -2.98
CA GLU A 517 3.71 24.60 -2.45
C GLU A 517 2.71 24.18 -3.54
N ALA A 518 2.75 24.81 -4.71
CA ALA A 518 1.91 24.42 -5.84
C ALA A 518 2.14 22.97 -6.30
N GLN A 519 3.40 22.49 -6.27
CA GLN A 519 3.70 21.10 -6.59
C GLN A 519 3.22 20.15 -5.50
N VAL A 520 3.37 20.48 -4.21
CA VAL A 520 2.85 19.68 -3.10
C VAL A 520 1.33 19.52 -3.23
N ASP A 521 0.59 20.60 -3.44
CA ASP A 521 -0.87 20.56 -3.59
C ASP A 521 -1.29 19.72 -4.80
N ARG A 522 -0.62 19.88 -5.94
CA ARG A 522 -0.85 19.06 -7.14
C ARG A 522 -0.62 17.58 -6.84
N MET A 523 0.46 17.27 -6.13
CA MET A 523 0.83 15.90 -5.83
C MET A 523 -0.13 15.24 -4.83
N LEU A 524 -0.63 15.98 -3.84
CA LEU A 524 -1.65 15.49 -2.89
C LEU A 524 -3.01 15.24 -3.55
N ALA A 525 -3.33 15.97 -4.63
CA ALA A 525 -4.53 15.75 -5.43
C ALA A 525 -4.42 14.54 -6.40
N ASP A 526 -3.20 14.06 -6.67
CA ASP A 526 -2.96 12.88 -7.52
C ASP A 526 -3.33 11.59 -6.76
N PRO A 527 -3.98 10.60 -7.40
CA PRO A 527 -4.30 9.31 -6.78
C PRO A 527 -3.09 8.58 -6.19
N ARG A 528 -1.88 8.80 -6.73
CA ARG A 528 -0.64 8.24 -6.15
C ARG A 528 -0.40 8.67 -4.70
N ALA A 529 -0.98 9.77 -4.24
CA ALA A 529 -0.93 10.19 -2.84
C ALA A 529 -1.62 9.22 -1.88
N ASP A 530 -2.42 8.27 -2.37
CA ASP A 530 -2.96 7.18 -1.54
C ASP A 530 -1.87 6.31 -0.91
N ALA A 531 -0.62 6.42 -1.39
CA ALA A 531 0.59 5.89 -0.76
C ALA A 531 0.77 6.36 0.69
N LEU A 532 0.26 7.54 1.07
CA LEU A 532 0.32 8.01 2.44
C LEU A 532 -0.48 7.11 3.39
N GLY A 533 -1.68 6.68 3.01
CA GLY A 533 -2.48 5.71 3.76
C GLY A 533 -1.89 4.31 3.67
N THR A 534 -1.66 3.83 2.46
CA THR A 534 -1.28 2.44 2.19
C THR A 534 0.15 2.08 2.56
N ARG A 535 1.05 3.07 2.67
CA ARG A 535 2.42 2.87 3.16
C ARG A 535 2.68 3.56 4.48
N PHE A 536 2.58 4.89 4.54
CA PHE A 536 3.01 5.63 5.73
C PHE A 536 2.13 5.29 6.94
N ALA A 537 0.82 5.49 6.83
CA ALA A 537 -0.11 5.19 7.92
C ALA A 537 -0.18 3.69 8.21
N ALA A 538 -0.19 2.84 7.17
CA ALA A 538 -0.16 1.40 7.37
C ALA A 538 1.05 0.94 8.19
N GLN A 539 2.26 1.42 7.88
CA GLN A 539 3.47 1.06 8.62
C GLN A 539 3.54 1.69 10.00
N TRP A 540 3.20 2.98 10.10
CA TRP A 540 3.12 3.70 11.37
C TRP A 540 2.17 2.99 12.34
N LEU A 541 0.96 2.67 11.89
CA LEU A 541 -0.08 2.00 12.68
C LEU A 541 0.12 0.48 12.81
N ARG A 542 1.16 -0.06 12.17
CA ARG A 542 1.52 -1.48 12.13
C ARG A 542 0.44 -2.38 11.53
N LEU A 543 -0.32 -1.88 10.56
CA LEU A 543 -1.41 -2.62 9.90
C LEU A 543 -0.91 -3.87 9.16
N GLN A 544 0.36 -3.93 8.75
CA GLN A 544 0.98 -5.14 8.18
C GLN A 544 1.04 -6.32 9.17
N ASP A 545 0.91 -6.06 10.47
CA ASP A 545 0.86 -7.11 11.48
C ASP A 545 -0.56 -7.71 11.61
N LEU A 546 -1.58 -7.10 10.99
CA LEU A 546 -2.96 -7.61 10.99
C LEU A 546 -3.03 -9.01 10.36
N ASP A 547 -2.28 -9.24 9.27
CA ASP A 547 -2.22 -10.52 8.56
C ASP A 547 -1.65 -11.66 9.43
N LYS A 548 -0.96 -11.32 10.52
CA LYS A 548 -0.40 -12.28 11.49
C LYS A 548 -1.38 -12.64 12.60
N VAL A 549 -2.49 -11.91 12.71
CA VAL A 549 -3.52 -12.15 13.72
C VAL A 549 -4.64 -12.97 13.08
N HIS A 550 -4.71 -14.24 13.48
CA HIS A 550 -5.79 -15.13 13.09
C HIS A 550 -6.69 -15.40 14.29
N PRO A 551 -7.86 -14.77 14.39
CA PRO A 551 -8.91 -15.17 15.31
C PRO A 551 -9.17 -16.68 15.23
N ASP A 552 -9.43 -17.29 16.38
CA ASP A 552 -9.73 -18.70 16.48
C ASP A 552 -10.99 -19.01 15.66
N ALA A 553 -10.83 -19.80 14.60
CA ALA A 553 -11.87 -20.00 13.62
C ALA A 553 -13.12 -20.71 14.17
N LEU A 554 -13.02 -21.41 15.31
CA LEU A 554 -14.18 -22.02 15.97
C LEU A 554 -14.94 -21.01 16.85
N ARG A 555 -14.24 -20.05 17.45
CA ARG A 555 -14.84 -19.04 18.34
C ARG A 555 -15.31 -17.79 17.61
N TYR A 556 -14.62 -17.42 16.54
CA TYR A 556 -14.91 -16.25 15.72
C TYR A 556 -15.07 -16.67 14.28
N PRO A 557 -16.12 -17.45 13.97
CA PRO A 557 -16.29 -18.08 12.68
C PRO A 557 -16.93 -17.14 11.65
N ASP A 558 -16.95 -15.82 11.89
CA ASP A 558 -17.38 -14.76 10.94
C ASP A 558 -16.22 -13.80 10.54
N PHE A 559 -14.98 -14.10 10.94
CA PHE A 559 -13.76 -13.37 10.57
C PHE A 559 -12.93 -14.03 9.46
N TYR A 560 -12.86 -13.41 8.28
CA TYR A 560 -12.15 -13.95 7.13
C TYR A 560 -11.23 -12.92 6.48
N GLU A 561 -10.41 -13.38 5.54
CA GLU A 561 -9.34 -12.58 4.92
C GLU A 561 -9.88 -11.31 4.27
N GLN A 562 -10.94 -11.40 3.48
CA GLN A 562 -11.50 -10.22 2.82
C GLN A 562 -12.09 -9.20 3.80
N LEU A 563 -12.65 -9.65 4.93
CA LEU A 563 -13.06 -8.74 6.01
C LEU A 563 -11.85 -8.04 6.64
N ALA A 564 -10.75 -8.76 6.86
CA ALA A 564 -9.51 -8.17 7.36
C ALA A 564 -8.93 -7.14 6.38
N HIS A 565 -8.97 -7.43 5.07
CA HIS A 565 -8.59 -6.49 4.02
C HIS A 565 -9.48 -5.23 4.04
N ASP A 566 -10.80 -5.39 4.20
CA ASP A 566 -11.72 -4.26 4.28
C ASP A 566 -11.49 -3.40 5.52
N MET A 567 -11.18 -4.01 6.68
CA MET A 567 -10.79 -3.28 7.89
C MET A 567 -9.49 -2.48 7.71
N ARG A 568 -8.49 -3.05 7.02
CA ARG A 568 -7.25 -2.36 6.67
C ARG A 568 -7.55 -1.19 5.73
N HIS A 569 -8.34 -1.43 4.69
CA HIS A 569 -8.68 -0.42 3.69
C HIS A 569 -9.52 0.74 4.26
N GLU A 570 -10.41 0.47 5.22
CA GLU A 570 -11.11 1.51 6.00
C GLU A 570 -10.11 2.48 6.62
N THR A 571 -9.09 1.94 7.29
CA THR A 571 -8.09 2.73 8.01
C THR A 571 -7.23 3.57 7.07
N GLU A 572 -6.79 2.97 5.96
CA GLU A 572 -5.98 3.65 4.94
C GLU A 572 -6.78 4.78 4.27
N THR A 573 -8.04 4.49 3.89
CA THR A 573 -8.92 5.45 3.24
C THR A 573 -9.29 6.60 4.18
N PHE A 574 -9.59 6.29 5.45
CA PHE A 574 -9.84 7.29 6.49
C PHE A 574 -8.64 8.23 6.66
N PHE A 575 -7.42 7.68 6.76
CA PHE A 575 -6.22 8.50 6.87
C PHE A 575 -6.01 9.39 5.63
N ASN A 576 -6.14 8.83 4.43
CA ASN A 576 -6.01 9.58 3.18
C ASN A 576 -7.04 10.72 3.08
N ALA A 577 -8.28 10.48 3.51
CA ALA A 577 -9.32 11.49 3.55
C ALA A 577 -8.95 12.64 4.49
N LEU A 578 -8.50 12.34 5.72
CA LEU A 578 -8.05 13.37 6.65
C LEU A 578 -6.89 14.19 6.07
N VAL A 579 -5.90 13.57 5.43
CA VAL A 579 -4.79 14.31 4.81
C VAL A 579 -5.29 15.23 3.70
N ARG A 580 -6.18 14.75 2.82
CA ARG A 580 -6.70 15.55 1.68
C ARG A 580 -7.58 16.71 2.13
N ASP A 581 -8.41 16.46 3.14
CA ASP A 581 -9.40 17.42 3.63
C ASP A 581 -8.82 18.39 4.66
N GLY A 582 -7.54 18.23 5.04
CA GLY A 582 -6.87 19.08 6.04
C GLY A 582 -7.28 18.77 7.47
N GLY A 583 -7.64 17.51 7.75
CA GLY A 583 -7.96 16.99 9.07
C GLY A 583 -6.76 17.01 10.02
N THR A 584 -7.08 17.02 11.30
CA THR A 584 -6.12 17.16 12.40
C THR A 584 -5.91 15.83 13.16
N LEU A 585 -4.90 15.79 14.03
CA LEU A 585 -4.69 14.63 14.90
C LEU A 585 -5.88 14.36 15.84
N PRO A 586 -6.55 15.39 16.43
CA PRO A 586 -7.82 15.17 17.12
C PRO A 586 -8.91 14.53 16.25
N ASP A 587 -9.06 14.95 14.99
CA ASP A 587 -10.02 14.33 14.06
C ASP A 587 -9.70 12.85 13.85
N PHE A 588 -8.41 12.50 13.70
CA PHE A 588 -7.97 11.11 13.60
C PHE A 588 -8.39 10.23 14.79
N LEU A 589 -8.47 10.81 15.99
CA LEU A 589 -8.87 10.11 17.22
C LEU A 589 -10.36 10.16 17.51
N THR A 590 -11.10 11.12 16.95
CA THR A 590 -12.47 11.43 17.41
C THR A 590 -13.52 11.53 16.30
N ALA A 591 -13.11 11.42 15.03
CA ALA A 591 -14.03 11.50 13.90
C ALA A 591 -15.23 10.56 14.08
N ASP A 592 -16.41 11.10 13.82
CA ASP A 592 -17.69 10.39 13.85
C ASP A 592 -18.05 9.81 12.47
N PHE A 593 -17.06 9.57 11.62
CA PHE A 593 -17.24 8.96 10.32
C PHE A 593 -16.03 8.09 9.96
N SER A 594 -16.25 7.18 9.02
CA SER A 594 -15.18 6.46 8.33
C SER A 594 -15.65 6.01 6.95
N TYR A 595 -14.90 5.13 6.30
CA TYR A 595 -15.20 4.61 4.97
C TYR A 595 -15.43 3.11 5.02
N MET A 596 -16.57 2.66 4.49
CA MET A 596 -16.94 1.24 4.52
C MET A 596 -17.70 0.83 3.26
N ASN A 597 -17.52 -0.44 2.88
CA ASN A 597 -18.38 -1.15 1.94
C ASN A 597 -19.46 -1.94 2.69
N GLU A 598 -20.30 -2.68 1.97
CA GLU A 598 -21.37 -3.48 2.58
C GLU A 598 -20.85 -4.53 3.57
N ARG A 599 -19.75 -5.22 3.23
CA ARG A 599 -19.18 -6.29 4.05
C ARG A 599 -18.79 -5.77 5.43
N LEU A 600 -18.03 -4.68 5.47
CA LEU A 600 -17.59 -4.06 6.70
C LEU A 600 -18.75 -3.42 7.47
N ALA A 601 -19.69 -2.76 6.77
CA ALA A 601 -20.87 -2.18 7.39
C ALA A 601 -21.74 -3.26 8.06
N ARG A 602 -21.94 -4.41 7.42
CA ARG A 602 -22.65 -5.57 8.00
C ARG A 602 -21.94 -6.07 9.25
N HIS A 603 -20.61 -6.21 9.20
CA HIS A 603 -19.82 -6.61 10.36
C HIS A 603 -19.94 -5.60 11.53
N TYR A 604 -20.10 -4.31 11.23
CA TYR A 604 -20.33 -3.27 12.25
C TYR A 604 -21.78 -3.08 12.65
N GLY A 605 -22.74 -3.76 12.01
CA GLY A 605 -24.16 -3.58 12.26
C GLY A 605 -24.73 -2.25 11.75
N ILE A 606 -24.08 -1.64 10.76
CA ILE A 606 -24.49 -0.35 10.18
C ILE A 606 -25.39 -0.62 8.96
N PRO A 607 -26.67 -0.22 9.00
CA PRO A 607 -27.60 -0.44 7.89
C PRO A 607 -27.40 0.59 6.76
N GLY A 608 -27.94 0.29 5.57
CA GLY A 608 -28.04 1.25 4.47
C GLY A 608 -26.80 1.36 3.57
N VAL A 609 -25.77 0.53 3.79
CA VAL A 609 -24.61 0.40 2.90
C VAL A 609 -24.76 -0.86 2.05
N ALA A 610 -24.59 -0.73 0.74
CA ALA A 610 -24.77 -1.82 -0.22
C ALA A 610 -23.70 -1.80 -1.33
N GLY A 611 -23.15 -2.95 -1.70
CA GLY A 611 -22.10 -3.10 -2.70
C GLY A 611 -20.67 -2.98 -2.16
N GLU A 612 -19.71 -3.26 -3.05
CA GLU A 612 -18.28 -3.44 -2.72
C GLU A 612 -17.52 -2.12 -2.55
N HIS A 613 -18.04 -1.01 -3.07
CA HIS A 613 -17.36 0.28 -3.02
C HIS A 613 -17.45 0.92 -1.64
N PHE A 614 -16.28 1.34 -1.14
CA PHE A 614 -16.15 2.14 0.08
C PHE A 614 -16.78 3.52 -0.10
N ARG A 615 -17.52 3.95 0.91
CA ARG A 615 -18.12 5.28 0.97
C ARG A 615 -18.06 5.82 2.38
N ARG A 616 -18.09 7.15 2.49
CA ARG A 616 -18.17 7.82 3.79
C ARG A 616 -19.48 7.43 4.48
N VAL A 617 -19.37 7.00 5.72
CA VAL A 617 -20.50 6.65 6.59
C VAL A 617 -20.27 7.24 7.97
N GLU A 618 -21.32 7.83 8.53
CA GLU A 618 -21.29 8.41 9.87
C GLU A 618 -21.56 7.34 10.92
N TYR A 619 -20.72 7.31 11.95
CA TYR A 619 -20.93 6.48 13.13
C TYR A 619 -22.00 7.11 14.02
N THR A 620 -23.07 6.36 14.25
CA THR A 620 -24.13 6.76 15.19
C THR A 620 -23.75 6.50 16.65
N GLU A 621 -22.74 5.66 16.89
CA GLU A 621 -22.26 5.27 18.22
C GLU A 621 -20.89 5.87 18.53
N GLU A 622 -20.74 6.41 19.74
CA GLU A 622 -19.47 6.99 20.20
C GLU A 622 -18.32 5.97 20.25
N ALA A 623 -18.63 4.70 20.52
CA ALA A 623 -17.63 3.64 20.67
C ALA A 623 -16.84 3.32 19.39
N ARG A 624 -17.30 3.79 18.22
CA ARG A 624 -16.64 3.57 16.92
C ARG A 624 -15.84 4.78 16.42
N ARG A 625 -15.85 5.89 17.15
CA ARG A 625 -15.20 7.13 16.71
C ARG A 625 -13.69 6.99 16.61
N GLY A 626 -13.15 7.56 15.54
CA GLY A 626 -11.72 7.59 15.24
C GLY A 626 -11.04 6.22 15.13
N ILE A 627 -9.72 6.26 14.98
CA ILE A 627 -8.89 5.07 14.72
C ILE A 627 -9.05 3.96 15.78
N LEU A 628 -9.32 4.31 17.03
CA LEU A 628 -9.44 3.34 18.12
C LEU A 628 -10.73 2.50 18.04
N GLY A 629 -11.70 2.92 17.22
CA GLY A 629 -12.93 2.19 16.91
C GLY A 629 -12.85 1.27 15.69
N HIS A 630 -11.79 1.41 14.88
CA HIS A 630 -11.61 0.63 13.64
C HIS A 630 -11.33 -0.85 13.93
N GLY A 631 -11.88 -1.72 13.09
CA GLY A 631 -11.72 -3.16 13.20
C GLY A 631 -10.27 -3.62 13.04
N SER A 632 -9.49 -2.90 12.23
CA SER A 632 -8.06 -3.17 12.03
C SER A 632 -7.29 -3.08 13.34
N PHE A 633 -7.45 -1.97 14.08
CA PHE A 633 -6.85 -1.74 15.38
C PHE A 633 -7.37 -2.73 16.42
N LEU A 634 -8.69 -2.92 16.50
CA LEU A 634 -9.31 -3.79 17.49
C LEU A 634 -8.89 -5.26 17.33
N THR A 635 -8.67 -5.70 16.10
CA THR A 635 -8.19 -7.04 15.75
C THR A 635 -6.70 -7.17 15.99
N LEU A 636 -5.90 -6.23 15.47
CA LEU A 636 -4.44 -6.18 15.63
C LEU A 636 -4.01 -6.24 17.11
N THR A 637 -4.81 -5.64 17.99
CA THR A 637 -4.54 -5.56 19.44
C THR A 637 -5.28 -6.61 20.27
N SER A 638 -5.63 -7.74 19.65
CA SER A 638 -6.31 -8.87 20.31
C SER A 638 -5.45 -10.13 20.37
N HIS A 639 -5.89 -11.11 21.15
CA HIS A 639 -5.42 -12.50 21.00
C HIS A 639 -6.42 -13.25 20.12
N ALA A 640 -5.96 -14.35 19.50
CA ALA A 640 -6.82 -15.19 18.66
C ALA A 640 -8.16 -15.57 19.30
N ASN A 641 -8.22 -15.80 20.62
CA ASN A 641 -9.42 -16.26 21.32
C ASN A 641 -10.09 -15.22 22.24
N ARG A 642 -9.56 -13.99 22.35
CA ARG A 642 -10.10 -12.95 23.24
C ARG A 642 -9.54 -11.54 22.97
N THR A 643 -10.30 -10.52 23.35
CA THR A 643 -9.82 -9.13 23.40
C THR A 643 -8.73 -8.92 24.45
N SER A 644 -7.85 -7.93 24.27
CA SER A 644 -6.77 -7.63 25.22
C SER A 644 -6.61 -6.12 25.49
N PRO A 645 -7.11 -5.60 26.63
CA PRO A 645 -6.84 -4.22 27.03
C PRO A 645 -5.35 -3.91 27.20
N VAL A 646 -4.55 -4.92 27.58
CA VAL A 646 -3.10 -4.77 27.76
C VAL A 646 -2.40 -4.54 26.41
N LEU A 647 -2.75 -5.31 25.37
CA LEU A 647 -2.17 -5.11 24.04
C LEU A 647 -2.63 -3.78 23.41
N ARG A 648 -3.87 -3.36 23.66
CA ARG A 648 -4.37 -2.05 23.25
C ARG A 648 -3.58 -0.91 23.90
N GLY A 649 -3.42 -0.95 25.22
CA GLY A 649 -2.62 0.04 25.95
C GLY A 649 -1.15 0.06 25.49
N LYS A 650 -0.57 -1.12 25.27
CA LYS A 650 0.79 -1.25 24.71
C LYS A 650 0.89 -0.59 23.32
N TRP A 651 -0.05 -0.87 22.42
CA TRP A 651 -0.06 -0.28 21.08
C TRP A 651 -0.18 1.24 21.16
N VAL A 652 -1.08 1.79 21.98
CA VAL A 652 -1.22 3.25 22.15
C VAL A 652 0.10 3.86 22.64
N MET A 653 0.73 3.24 23.63
CA MET A 653 2.01 3.71 24.17
C MET A 653 3.12 3.66 23.11
N GLU A 654 3.29 2.56 22.39
CA GLU A 654 4.40 2.37 21.44
C GLU A 654 4.19 3.08 20.09
N VAL A 655 2.94 3.24 19.65
CA VAL A 655 2.61 3.70 18.29
C VAL A 655 2.18 5.16 18.25
N LEU A 656 1.37 5.61 19.22
CA LEU A 656 0.89 6.99 19.26
C LEU A 656 1.74 7.89 20.15
N LEU A 657 2.25 7.39 21.27
CA LEU A 657 2.98 8.21 22.26
C LEU A 657 4.51 8.14 22.14
N GLY A 658 5.07 7.03 21.63
CA GLY A 658 6.52 6.83 21.45
C GLY A 658 7.21 6.17 22.65
#